data_AF-A0A8C6Y960-F1
#
_entry.id   AF-A0A8C6Y960-F1
#
_cell.length_a   1.000
_cell.length_b   1.000
_cell.length_c   1.000
_cell.angle_alpha   90.00
_cell.angle_beta   90.00
_cell.angle_gamma   90.00
#
_symmetry.space_group_name_H-M   'P 1'
#
loop_
_entity.id
_entity.type
_entity.pdbx_description
1 polymer ?
#
loop_
_entity_poly.entity_id
_entity_poly.type
_entity_poly.pdbx_seq_one_letter_code
_entity_poly.pdbx_strand_id
1 'polypeptide(L)'
;MKLYVFLVNTGTTLTFDTELAVQNVADLKQAIQNKYRIAIQYQVLVVNGGECMAADRKVCSYSAGTDTNPIFLFNKEMILCERPPAIPKTTFLAENEMEIKVEESLMMPAVFHTVASRTQLAVEMYEIAKKLCSFCEGLVHDEHLQHQGWAAIMANLEDCTCSYQKLLFKFENAYSSYLQSIDDIKLKLTHLGAAVSIMAKIPLLECLTRHSYRECLEQMDSSTDHGGTESEDTENEKSAEVMLSPDTLKMNKQLLIASFCKSVEHPTSDDPDFEKVNENREASQYAVQDRDVSMELNENDLPSFNVSLLDWINVQDRPNDVESLVRKCFDSMSRLDPRIIQPFLADCRQTIAKLDNQNMKAIKGLEDRLYALDQMIASCSRLVNEQKELAQGFLANQKRAENLKDPSVLPDLCLSHANQLMIMLTNHRKLLDIKQKCTTAKQELANNLQVRLKWCCFVMLHADQDGEKLQALLRLVTELLERVKIVEKLSNVPQMYCLAVVEVVRRKMFVKHYREWAGALIKDGKHLYDAEKAKRESFGKLFRKSFLRNRLFRGLDAWPPSFCTRKPRRFDGELPDISLSDLQFLQSFCPSEVQPLLRVPILCDFEPLHQHVLALHNLVKAAQSLDEMSQTITDLLNEQKVELSYICHFVKEQNIRLCSI
;
A
#
# COMPACT_ATOMS: atom_id res chain seq x y z
N MET A 1 -17.69 -1.38 -41.65
CA MET A 1 -18.21 -2.12 -40.47
C MET A 1 -18.90 -1.11 -39.56
N LYS A 2 -19.75 -1.52 -38.60
CA LYS A 2 -20.40 -0.61 -37.65
C LYS A 2 -20.15 -1.12 -36.23
N LEU A 3 -20.10 -0.20 -35.27
CA LEU A 3 -20.10 -0.51 -33.84
C LEU A 3 -21.54 -0.44 -33.31
N TYR A 4 -21.97 -1.47 -32.60
CA TYR A 4 -23.34 -1.63 -32.11
C TYR A 4 -23.42 -1.44 -30.58
N VAL A 5 -24.28 -0.52 -30.15
CA VAL A 5 -24.60 -0.28 -28.73
C VAL A 5 -26.09 -0.45 -28.56
N PHE A 6 -26.53 -1.30 -27.63
CA PHE A 6 -27.94 -1.62 -27.43
C PHE A 6 -28.50 -0.94 -26.19
N LEU A 7 -29.46 -0.02 -26.38
CA LEU A 7 -30.18 0.62 -25.27
C LEU A 7 -31.24 -0.33 -24.73
N VAL A 8 -30.93 -1.00 -23.61
CA VAL A 8 -31.77 -2.04 -23.02
C VAL A 8 -33.12 -1.48 -22.55
N ASN A 9 -33.13 -0.23 -22.08
CA ASN A 9 -34.33 0.45 -21.57
C ASN A 9 -35.54 0.42 -22.52
N THR A 10 -35.30 0.58 -23.82
CA THR A 10 -36.35 0.65 -24.86
C THR A 10 -36.22 -0.45 -25.91
N GLY A 11 -35.16 -1.24 -25.85
CA GLY A 11 -34.83 -2.22 -26.88
C GLY A 11 -34.50 -1.53 -28.19
N THR A 12 -33.48 -0.66 -28.19
CA THR A 12 -33.11 0.14 -29.36
C THR A 12 -31.63 0.01 -29.67
N THR A 13 -31.31 -0.44 -30.88
CA THR A 13 -29.94 -0.54 -31.37
C THR A 13 -29.43 0.81 -31.87
N LEU A 14 -28.37 1.31 -31.24
CA LEU A 14 -27.61 2.49 -31.61
C LEU A 14 -26.40 2.05 -32.45
N THR A 15 -26.13 2.78 -33.53
CA THR A 15 -25.02 2.46 -34.44
C THR A 15 -24.02 3.61 -34.51
N PHE A 16 -22.76 3.24 -34.50
CA PHE A 16 -21.61 4.14 -34.50
C PHE A 16 -20.57 3.70 -35.53
N ASP A 17 -19.67 4.60 -35.90
CA ASP A 17 -18.56 4.29 -36.80
C ASP A 17 -17.56 3.34 -36.12
N THR A 18 -16.98 2.43 -36.89
CA THR A 18 -16.05 1.40 -36.34
C THR A 18 -14.79 2.02 -35.75
N GLU A 19 -14.43 3.23 -36.15
CA GLU A 19 -13.28 3.96 -35.61
C GLU A 19 -13.40 4.18 -34.09
N LEU A 20 -14.62 4.26 -33.55
CA LEU A 20 -14.84 4.34 -32.11
C LEU A 20 -14.42 3.06 -31.36
N ALA A 21 -14.27 1.92 -32.03
CA ALA A 21 -13.82 0.68 -31.40
C ALA A 21 -12.36 0.76 -30.91
N VAL A 22 -11.50 1.55 -31.58
CA VAL A 22 -10.09 1.69 -31.18
C VAL A 22 -9.85 2.84 -30.18
N GLN A 23 -10.89 3.64 -29.91
CA GLN A 23 -10.88 4.72 -28.93
C GLN A 23 -11.20 4.21 -27.53
N ASN A 24 -11.07 5.10 -26.54
CA ASN A 24 -11.40 4.76 -25.16
C ASN A 24 -12.92 4.80 -24.93
N VAL A 25 -13.37 4.09 -23.90
CA VAL A 25 -14.79 4.07 -23.51
C VAL A 25 -15.29 5.47 -23.16
N ALA A 26 -14.45 6.36 -22.63
CA ALA A 26 -14.80 7.77 -22.43
C ALA A 26 -15.25 8.46 -23.74
N ASP A 27 -14.56 8.20 -24.85
CA ASP A 27 -14.90 8.77 -26.16
C ASP A 27 -16.21 8.18 -26.70
N LEU A 28 -16.43 6.89 -26.49
CA LEU A 28 -17.72 6.26 -26.80
C LEU A 28 -18.87 6.88 -25.99
N LYS A 29 -18.66 7.13 -24.69
CA LYS A 29 -19.66 7.81 -23.85
C LYS A 29 -19.95 9.23 -24.34
N GLN A 30 -18.91 9.95 -24.77
CA GLN A 30 -19.08 11.27 -25.37
C GLN A 30 -19.85 11.20 -26.70
N ALA A 31 -19.56 10.21 -27.55
CA ALA A 31 -20.27 9.99 -28.82
C ALA A 31 -21.76 9.69 -28.58
N ILE A 32 -22.09 8.86 -27.58
CA ILE A 32 -23.46 8.59 -27.15
C ILE A 32 -24.15 9.88 -26.68
N GLN A 33 -23.49 10.70 -25.86
CA GLN A 33 -24.05 11.97 -25.39
C GLN A 33 -24.31 12.93 -26.55
N ASN A 34 -23.36 13.06 -27.49
CA ASN A 34 -23.47 14.00 -28.60
C ASN A 34 -24.61 13.61 -29.56
N LYS A 35 -24.72 12.32 -29.88
CA LYS A 35 -25.69 11.80 -30.87
C LYS A 35 -27.08 11.56 -30.28
N TYR A 36 -27.17 11.06 -29.05
CA TYR A 36 -28.42 10.60 -28.43
C TYR A 36 -28.81 11.37 -27.16
N ARG A 37 -28.03 12.39 -26.76
CA ARG A 37 -28.34 13.29 -25.64
C ARG A 37 -28.46 12.61 -24.27
N ILE A 38 -27.84 11.44 -24.10
CA ILE A 38 -27.75 10.77 -22.80
C ILE A 38 -26.49 11.28 -22.09
N ALA A 39 -26.63 12.00 -20.98
CA ALA A 39 -25.48 12.53 -20.24
C ALA A 39 -24.56 11.42 -19.71
N ILE A 40 -23.25 11.64 -19.70
CA ILE A 40 -22.24 10.62 -19.33
C ILE A 40 -22.51 10.00 -17.96
N GLN A 41 -22.93 10.79 -16.96
CA GLN A 41 -23.25 10.30 -15.61
C GLN A 41 -24.42 9.30 -15.56
N TYR A 42 -25.29 9.31 -16.58
CA TYR A 42 -26.42 8.39 -16.69
C TYR A 42 -26.13 7.18 -17.56
N GLN A 43 -24.95 7.08 -18.18
CA GLN A 43 -24.56 5.97 -19.03
C GLN A 43 -23.85 4.86 -18.25
N VAL A 44 -24.50 3.72 -18.14
CA VAL A 44 -23.88 2.47 -17.69
C VAL A 44 -23.67 1.58 -18.90
N LEU A 45 -22.40 1.29 -19.22
CA LEU A 45 -22.01 0.43 -20.32
C LEU A 45 -21.53 -0.89 -19.75
N VAL A 46 -22.16 -1.97 -20.17
CA VAL A 46 -21.89 -3.33 -19.70
C VAL A 46 -21.73 -4.23 -20.91
N VAL A 47 -20.79 -5.16 -20.86
CA VAL A 47 -20.65 -6.20 -21.90
C VAL A 47 -21.25 -7.52 -21.45
N ASN A 48 -21.40 -8.44 -22.40
CA ASN A 48 -21.84 -9.79 -22.07
C ASN A 48 -20.92 -10.41 -20.99
N GLY A 49 -21.52 -11.08 -20.01
CA GLY A 49 -20.83 -11.54 -18.80
C GLY A 49 -20.86 -10.56 -17.61
N GLY A 50 -21.37 -9.33 -17.79
CA GLY A 50 -21.63 -8.39 -16.68
C GLY A 50 -20.47 -7.48 -16.29
N GLU A 51 -19.40 -7.44 -17.09
CA GLU A 51 -18.30 -6.49 -16.84
C GLU A 51 -18.72 -5.06 -17.24
N CYS A 52 -18.61 -4.14 -16.29
CA CYS A 52 -18.76 -2.70 -16.54
C CYS A 52 -17.54 -2.16 -17.28
N MET A 53 -17.77 -1.40 -18.35
CA MET A 53 -16.69 -0.84 -19.16
C MET A 53 -16.01 0.33 -18.44
N ALA A 54 -14.68 0.24 -18.27
CA ALA A 54 -13.85 1.25 -17.64
C ALA A 54 -13.53 2.38 -18.62
N ALA A 55 -13.62 3.63 -18.17
CA ALA A 55 -13.54 4.82 -19.03
C ALA A 55 -12.20 4.98 -19.77
N ASP A 56 -11.12 4.51 -19.16
CA ASP A 56 -9.73 4.59 -19.62
C ASP A 56 -9.30 3.42 -20.51
N ARG A 57 -10.12 2.37 -20.63
CA ARG A 57 -9.86 1.23 -21.50
C ARG A 57 -10.40 1.46 -22.90
N LYS A 58 -9.77 0.82 -23.89
CA LYS A 58 -10.23 0.83 -25.29
C LYS A 58 -11.51 0.03 -25.45
N VAL A 59 -12.41 0.46 -26.33
CA VAL A 59 -13.66 -0.27 -26.59
C VAL A 59 -13.37 -1.69 -27.09
N CYS A 60 -12.42 -1.87 -28.00
CA CYS A 60 -12.06 -3.17 -28.58
C CYS A 60 -11.36 -4.13 -27.62
N SER A 61 -10.98 -3.71 -26.40
CA SER A 61 -10.49 -4.66 -25.40
C SER A 61 -11.61 -5.53 -24.84
N TYR A 62 -12.85 -5.07 -25.00
CA TYR A 62 -14.03 -5.84 -24.69
C TYR A 62 -14.52 -6.48 -25.99
N SER A 63 -14.59 -7.81 -26.04
CA SER A 63 -15.01 -8.58 -27.22
C SER A 63 -16.50 -8.42 -27.55
N ALA A 64 -16.96 -7.18 -27.70
CA ALA A 64 -18.35 -6.74 -27.86
C ALA A 64 -18.44 -5.62 -28.93
N GLY A 65 -19.67 -5.21 -29.26
CA GLY A 65 -19.94 -4.15 -30.23
C GLY A 65 -20.33 -4.65 -31.62
N THR A 66 -20.76 -5.90 -31.73
CA THR A 66 -21.29 -6.53 -32.95
C THR A 66 -22.82 -6.58 -32.93
N ASP A 67 -23.45 -6.95 -34.04
CA ASP A 67 -24.91 -7.10 -34.15
C ASP A 67 -25.44 -8.25 -33.27
N THR A 68 -24.69 -9.33 -33.10
CA THR A 68 -25.07 -10.46 -32.23
C THR A 68 -24.54 -10.35 -30.80
N ASN A 69 -23.56 -9.47 -30.54
CA ASN A 69 -23.00 -9.21 -29.21
C ASN A 69 -22.72 -7.71 -29.05
N PRO A 70 -23.76 -6.88 -28.88
CA PRO A 70 -23.62 -5.43 -28.76
C PRO A 70 -23.07 -5.04 -27.39
N ILE A 71 -22.65 -3.78 -27.25
CA ILE A 71 -22.40 -3.18 -25.93
C ILE A 71 -23.75 -2.80 -25.32
N PHE A 72 -24.08 -3.28 -24.12
CA PHE A 72 -25.35 -2.93 -23.46
C PHE A 72 -25.24 -1.58 -22.76
N LEU A 73 -26.14 -0.67 -23.13
CA LEU A 73 -26.29 0.64 -22.52
C LEU A 73 -27.55 0.67 -21.66
N PHE A 74 -27.38 1.07 -20.40
CA PHE A 74 -28.47 1.40 -19.50
C PHE A 74 -28.44 2.89 -19.21
N ASN A 75 -29.56 3.56 -19.47
CA ASN A 75 -29.76 4.96 -19.12
C ASN A 75 -30.39 5.08 -17.72
N LYS A 76 -29.61 5.52 -16.73
CA LYS A 76 -30.08 5.70 -15.35
C LYS A 76 -31.24 6.69 -15.24
N GLU A 77 -31.25 7.75 -16.05
CA GLU A 77 -32.35 8.73 -16.04
C GLU A 77 -33.68 8.08 -16.44
N MET A 78 -33.67 7.22 -17.45
CA MET A 78 -34.87 6.48 -17.88
C MET A 78 -35.30 5.41 -16.88
N ILE A 79 -34.34 4.77 -16.20
CA ILE A 79 -34.63 3.78 -15.15
C ILE A 79 -35.35 4.44 -13.98
N LEU A 80 -34.91 5.64 -13.59
CA LEU A 80 -35.45 6.37 -12.44
C LEU A 80 -36.70 7.20 -12.79
N CYS A 81 -37.00 7.37 -14.08
CA CYS A 81 -38.20 8.06 -14.52
C CYS A 81 -39.47 7.36 -14.03
N GLU A 82 -40.45 8.13 -13.55
CA GLU A 82 -41.76 7.59 -13.15
C GLU A 82 -42.65 7.20 -14.35
N ARG A 83 -42.31 7.66 -15.56
CA ARG A 83 -43.06 7.32 -16.76
C ARG A 83 -42.51 6.02 -17.37
N PRO A 84 -43.39 5.11 -17.83
CA PRO A 84 -42.95 3.90 -18.53
C PRO A 84 -42.22 4.24 -19.83
N PRO A 85 -41.23 3.43 -20.25
CA PRO A 85 -40.56 3.61 -21.52
C PRO A 85 -41.58 3.49 -22.65
N ALA A 86 -41.64 4.48 -23.54
CA ALA A 86 -42.54 4.42 -24.70
C ALA A 86 -41.80 3.82 -25.89
N ILE A 87 -42.27 2.68 -26.39
CA ILE A 87 -41.77 2.13 -27.65
C ILE A 87 -42.47 2.87 -28.81
N PRO A 88 -41.73 3.44 -29.77
CA PRO A 88 -42.32 4.10 -30.93
C PRO A 88 -43.29 3.17 -31.68
N LYS A 89 -44.57 3.54 -31.71
CA LYS A 89 -45.57 2.84 -32.53
C LYS A 89 -45.31 3.19 -33.99
N THR A 90 -44.77 2.25 -34.76
CA THR A 90 -44.58 2.44 -36.20
C THR A 90 -45.83 1.98 -36.93
N THR A 91 -46.64 2.94 -37.39
CA THR A 91 -47.79 2.66 -38.27
C THR A 91 -47.35 2.86 -39.71
N PHE A 92 -47.47 1.83 -40.54
CA PHE A 92 -47.19 1.96 -41.97
C PHE A 92 -48.45 2.50 -42.63
N LEU A 93 -48.42 3.73 -43.18
CA LEU A 93 -49.62 4.37 -43.78
C LEU A 93 -50.37 3.44 -44.75
N ALA A 94 -49.63 2.71 -45.59
CA ALA A 94 -50.19 1.79 -46.57
C ALA A 94 -50.85 0.52 -45.97
N GLU A 95 -50.63 0.19 -44.69
CA GLU A 95 -51.12 -1.07 -44.11
C GLU A 95 -52.62 -1.06 -43.82
N ASN A 96 -53.19 0.11 -43.48
CA ASN A 96 -54.61 0.28 -43.19
C ASN A 96 -55.44 0.55 -44.46
N GLU A 97 -54.80 0.93 -45.56
CA GLU A 97 -55.45 1.23 -46.84
C GLU A 97 -55.71 -0.03 -47.68
N MET A 98 -55.00 -1.15 -47.43
CA MET A 98 -55.11 -2.36 -48.23
C MET A 98 -56.52 -2.95 -48.26
N GLU A 99 -57.24 -2.87 -47.14
CA GLU A 99 -58.61 -3.36 -47.04
C GLU A 99 -59.55 -2.61 -47.98
N ILE A 100 -59.49 -1.27 -47.93
CA ILE A 100 -60.27 -0.39 -48.81
C ILE A 100 -59.91 -0.64 -50.28
N LYS A 101 -58.60 -0.71 -50.61
CA LYS A 101 -58.14 -0.98 -51.98
C LYS A 101 -58.63 -2.33 -52.53
N VAL A 102 -58.68 -3.36 -51.68
CA VAL A 102 -59.23 -4.67 -52.09
C VAL A 102 -60.74 -4.55 -52.33
N GLU A 103 -61.49 -3.92 -51.43
CA GLU A 103 -62.94 -3.73 -51.58
C GLU A 103 -63.32 -2.94 -52.84
N GLU A 104 -62.64 -1.82 -53.11
CA GLU A 104 -62.83 -1.02 -54.33
C GLU A 104 -62.51 -1.85 -55.59
N SER A 105 -61.45 -2.64 -55.52
CA SER A 105 -61.02 -3.51 -56.62
C SER A 105 -62.05 -4.60 -56.96
N LEU A 106 -62.81 -5.09 -55.98
CA LEU A 106 -63.87 -6.08 -56.19
C LEU A 106 -65.03 -5.53 -57.04
N MET A 107 -65.26 -4.22 -57.00
CA MET A 107 -66.35 -3.55 -57.74
C MET A 107 -66.01 -3.21 -59.19
N MET A 108 -64.76 -3.42 -59.62
CA MET A 108 -64.32 -3.12 -60.99
C MET A 108 -64.88 -4.11 -62.03
N PRO A 109 -65.21 -3.64 -63.26
CA PRO A 109 -65.70 -4.48 -64.34
C PRO A 109 -64.62 -5.44 -64.88
N ALA A 110 -65.01 -6.53 -65.53
CA ALA A 110 -64.08 -7.52 -66.09
C ALA A 110 -63.40 -7.03 -67.40
N VAL A 111 -62.38 -6.19 -67.27
CA VAL A 111 -61.59 -5.65 -68.38
C VAL A 111 -60.09 -5.83 -68.14
N PHE A 112 -59.25 -5.76 -69.19
CA PHE A 112 -57.79 -5.89 -69.05
C PHE A 112 -57.18 -4.94 -68.02
N HIS A 113 -57.70 -3.71 -67.93
CA HIS A 113 -57.27 -2.74 -66.91
C HIS A 113 -57.49 -3.26 -65.49
N THR A 114 -58.59 -3.95 -65.22
CA THR A 114 -58.90 -4.54 -63.92
C THR A 114 -57.93 -5.64 -63.55
N VAL A 115 -57.56 -6.50 -64.52
CA VAL A 115 -56.54 -7.53 -64.33
C VAL A 115 -55.18 -6.91 -63.98
N ALA A 116 -54.78 -5.84 -64.68
CA ALA A 116 -53.55 -5.11 -64.39
C ALA A 116 -53.57 -4.42 -63.02
N SER A 117 -54.67 -3.72 -62.69
CA SER A 117 -54.86 -3.05 -61.41
C SER A 117 -54.83 -4.04 -60.23
N ARG A 118 -55.52 -5.18 -60.34
CA ARG A 118 -55.50 -6.26 -59.34
C ARG A 118 -54.12 -6.87 -59.17
N THR A 119 -53.38 -7.01 -60.26
CA THR A 119 -52.00 -7.51 -60.23
C THR A 119 -51.07 -6.53 -59.50
N GLN A 120 -51.21 -5.23 -59.77
CA GLN A 120 -50.44 -4.20 -59.06
C GLN A 120 -50.76 -4.18 -57.57
N LEU A 121 -52.04 -4.32 -57.20
CA LEU A 121 -52.46 -4.42 -55.79
C LEU A 121 -51.86 -5.65 -55.10
N ALA A 122 -51.88 -6.82 -55.75
CA ALA A 122 -51.27 -8.03 -55.21
C ALA A 122 -49.76 -7.87 -54.96
N VAL A 123 -49.04 -7.23 -55.88
CA VAL A 123 -47.61 -6.91 -55.71
C VAL A 123 -47.39 -5.92 -54.55
N GLU A 124 -48.24 -4.90 -54.42
CA GLU A 124 -48.18 -3.95 -53.30
C GLU A 124 -48.39 -4.65 -51.95
N MET A 125 -49.39 -5.53 -51.85
CA MET A 125 -49.67 -6.31 -50.63
C MET A 125 -48.49 -7.21 -50.25
N TYR A 126 -47.82 -7.83 -51.23
CA TYR A 126 -46.61 -8.62 -50.98
C TYR A 126 -45.45 -7.78 -50.45
N GLU A 127 -45.21 -6.59 -51.02
CA GLU A 127 -44.14 -5.71 -50.52
C GLU A 127 -44.44 -5.16 -49.12
N ILE A 128 -45.70 -4.88 -48.79
CA ILE A 128 -46.11 -4.53 -47.42
C ILE A 128 -45.91 -5.72 -46.48
N ALA A 129 -46.26 -6.93 -46.89
CA ALA A 129 -46.06 -8.13 -46.10
C ALA A 129 -44.58 -8.34 -45.73
N LYS A 130 -43.64 -8.10 -46.66
CA LYS A 130 -42.20 -8.15 -46.39
C LYS A 130 -41.78 -7.11 -45.35
N LYS A 131 -42.27 -5.87 -45.46
CA LYS A 131 -41.97 -4.79 -44.50
C LYS A 131 -42.51 -5.13 -43.11
N LEU A 132 -43.72 -5.66 -43.02
CA LEU A 132 -44.33 -6.11 -41.77
C LEU A 132 -43.51 -7.24 -41.13
N CYS A 133 -43.10 -8.25 -41.91
CA CYS A 133 -42.32 -9.36 -41.39
C CYS A 133 -40.96 -8.91 -40.87
N SER A 134 -40.23 -8.11 -41.66
CA SER A 134 -38.92 -7.58 -41.25
C SER A 134 -39.04 -6.69 -40.00
N PHE A 135 -40.13 -5.93 -39.87
CA PHE A 135 -40.40 -5.16 -38.65
C PHE A 135 -40.60 -6.07 -37.44
N CYS A 136 -41.42 -7.13 -37.56
CA CYS A 136 -41.63 -8.09 -36.47
C CYS A 136 -40.35 -8.84 -36.10
N GLU A 137 -39.55 -9.27 -37.07
CA GLU A 137 -38.24 -9.90 -36.86
C GLU A 137 -37.32 -8.98 -36.04
N GLY A 138 -37.29 -7.68 -36.37
CA GLY A 138 -36.53 -6.68 -35.61
C GLY A 138 -37.03 -6.53 -34.17
N LEU A 139 -38.35 -6.50 -33.94
CA LEU A 139 -38.91 -6.41 -32.58
C LEU A 139 -38.52 -7.62 -31.72
N VAL A 140 -38.65 -8.84 -32.26
CA VAL A 140 -38.32 -10.07 -31.54
C VAL A 140 -36.81 -10.18 -31.29
N HIS A 141 -35.99 -9.78 -32.27
CA HIS A 141 -34.55 -9.67 -32.09
C HIS A 141 -34.17 -8.69 -30.97
N ASP A 142 -34.81 -7.52 -30.91
CA ASP A 142 -34.60 -6.56 -29.83
C ASP A 142 -35.01 -7.15 -28.46
N GLU A 143 -36.10 -7.92 -28.37
CA GLU A 143 -36.49 -8.60 -27.12
C GLU A 143 -35.43 -9.63 -26.67
N HIS A 144 -34.83 -10.39 -27.60
CA HIS A 144 -33.71 -11.28 -27.30
C HIS A 144 -32.48 -10.51 -26.79
N LEU A 145 -32.14 -9.37 -27.40
CA LEU A 145 -31.04 -8.53 -26.93
C LEU A 145 -31.35 -7.87 -25.57
N GLN A 146 -32.62 -7.52 -25.29
CA GLN A 146 -33.05 -7.06 -23.97
C GLN A 146 -32.89 -8.15 -22.91
N HIS A 147 -33.21 -9.40 -23.25
CA HIS A 147 -32.98 -10.54 -22.37
C HIS A 147 -31.48 -10.76 -22.10
N GLN A 148 -30.63 -10.68 -23.14
CA GLN A 148 -29.17 -10.77 -22.95
C GLN A 148 -28.62 -9.62 -22.11
N GLY A 149 -29.10 -8.38 -22.32
CA GLY A 149 -28.73 -7.23 -21.49
C GLY A 149 -29.16 -7.41 -20.03
N TRP A 150 -30.36 -7.98 -19.80
CA TRP A 150 -30.81 -8.35 -18.47
C TRP A 150 -29.90 -9.40 -17.81
N ALA A 151 -29.51 -10.44 -18.55
CA ALA A 151 -28.57 -11.45 -18.05
C ALA A 151 -27.21 -10.83 -17.68
N ALA A 152 -26.70 -9.89 -18.50
CA ALA A 152 -25.46 -9.18 -18.22
C ALA A 152 -25.53 -8.36 -16.92
N ILE A 153 -26.61 -7.60 -16.68
CA ILE A 153 -26.73 -6.84 -15.43
C ILE A 153 -26.96 -7.74 -14.22
N MET A 154 -27.60 -8.91 -14.38
CA MET A 154 -27.72 -9.91 -13.31
C MET A 154 -26.38 -10.54 -12.94
N ALA A 155 -25.52 -10.84 -13.93
CA ALA A 155 -24.16 -11.30 -13.68
C ALA A 155 -23.35 -10.25 -12.88
N ASN A 156 -23.46 -8.97 -13.27
CA ASN A 156 -22.86 -7.87 -12.53
C ASN A 156 -23.37 -7.77 -11.08
N LEU A 157 -24.68 -7.88 -10.90
CA LEU A 157 -25.31 -7.83 -9.58
C LEU A 157 -24.82 -8.97 -8.67
N GLU A 158 -24.62 -10.17 -9.22
CA GLU A 158 -24.11 -11.33 -8.48
C GLU A 158 -22.66 -11.12 -8.03
N ASP A 159 -21.79 -10.60 -8.90
CA ASP A 159 -20.40 -10.26 -8.56
C ASP A 159 -20.33 -9.17 -7.46
N CYS A 160 -21.16 -8.13 -7.58
CA CYS A 160 -21.29 -7.09 -6.56
C CYS A 160 -21.79 -7.68 -5.23
N THR A 161 -22.80 -8.54 -5.26
CA THR A 161 -23.36 -9.22 -4.08
C THR A 161 -22.30 -10.07 -3.39
N CYS A 162 -21.55 -10.87 -4.14
CA CYS A 162 -20.47 -11.71 -3.62
C CYS A 162 -19.36 -10.85 -2.98
N SER A 163 -18.98 -9.76 -3.63
CA SER A 163 -17.96 -8.83 -3.10
C SER A 163 -18.41 -8.17 -1.80
N TYR A 164 -19.65 -7.73 -1.73
CA TYR A 164 -20.27 -7.15 -0.53
C TYR A 164 -20.35 -8.17 0.62
N GLN A 165 -20.82 -9.40 0.35
CA GLN A 165 -20.85 -10.48 1.34
C GLN A 165 -19.46 -10.82 1.90
N LYS A 166 -18.43 -10.88 1.04
CA LYS A 166 -17.05 -11.10 1.46
C LYS A 166 -16.55 -9.98 2.37
N LEU A 167 -16.88 -8.72 2.08
CA LEU A 167 -16.52 -7.58 2.91
C LEU A 167 -17.21 -7.64 4.28
N LEU A 168 -18.51 -7.91 4.29
CA LEU A 168 -19.28 -8.07 5.52
C LEU A 168 -18.70 -9.18 6.40
N PHE A 169 -18.43 -10.36 5.84
CA PHE A 169 -17.85 -11.48 6.57
C PHE A 169 -16.47 -11.13 7.17
N LYS A 170 -15.61 -10.45 6.40
CA LYS A 170 -14.31 -9.98 6.90
C LYS A 170 -14.48 -9.05 8.11
N PHE A 171 -15.40 -8.10 8.02
CA PHE A 171 -15.69 -7.19 9.13
C PHE A 171 -16.30 -7.91 10.33
N GLU A 172 -17.28 -8.79 10.14
CA GLU A 172 -17.90 -9.55 11.23
C GLU A 172 -16.86 -10.39 12.00
N ASN A 173 -15.90 -11.00 11.31
CA ASN A 173 -14.82 -11.75 11.95
C ASN A 173 -13.87 -10.84 12.74
N ALA A 174 -13.43 -9.73 12.14
CA ALA A 174 -12.57 -8.76 12.81
C ALA A 174 -13.26 -8.15 14.04
N TYR A 175 -14.54 -7.81 13.91
CA TYR A 175 -15.34 -7.24 14.98
C TYR A 175 -15.62 -8.25 16.10
N SER A 176 -15.88 -9.52 15.78
CA SER A 176 -16.06 -10.58 16.78
C SER A 176 -14.78 -10.83 17.58
N SER A 177 -13.62 -10.84 16.91
CA SER A 177 -12.32 -10.93 17.58
C SER A 177 -12.06 -9.72 18.48
N TYR A 178 -12.39 -8.50 17.99
CA TYR A 178 -12.32 -7.28 18.81
C TYR A 178 -13.19 -7.39 20.07
N LEU A 179 -14.46 -7.82 19.95
CA LEU A 179 -15.37 -7.98 21.09
C LEU A 179 -14.84 -8.95 22.14
N GLN A 180 -14.19 -10.04 21.72
CA GLN A 180 -13.56 -10.99 22.65
C GLN A 180 -12.35 -10.38 23.38
N SER A 181 -11.65 -9.44 22.74
CA SER A 181 -10.46 -8.77 23.29
C SER A 181 -10.75 -7.45 24.03
N ILE A 182 -12.00 -6.97 24.06
CA ILE A 182 -12.30 -5.61 24.51
C ILE A 182 -11.86 -5.33 25.96
N ASP A 183 -12.01 -6.32 26.84
CA ASP A 183 -11.63 -6.17 28.25
C ASP A 183 -10.11 -6.30 28.44
N ASP A 184 -9.42 -7.11 27.63
CA ASP A 184 -7.95 -7.12 27.56
C ASP A 184 -7.40 -5.77 27.08
N ILE A 185 -8.01 -5.17 26.06
CA ILE A 185 -7.65 -3.84 25.56
C ILE A 185 -7.80 -2.79 26.66
N LYS A 186 -8.91 -2.79 27.41
CA LYS A 186 -9.11 -1.89 28.55
C LYS A 186 -8.07 -2.10 29.63
N LEU A 187 -7.73 -3.35 29.95
CA LEU A 187 -6.68 -3.68 30.92
C LEU A 187 -5.32 -3.14 30.47
N LYS A 188 -4.95 -3.33 29.20
CA LYS A 188 -3.70 -2.79 28.61
C LYS A 188 -3.64 -1.26 28.68
N LEU A 189 -4.74 -0.57 28.36
CA LEU A 189 -4.83 0.88 28.50
C LEU A 189 -4.68 1.34 29.95
N THR A 190 -5.24 0.59 30.90
CA THR A 190 -5.11 0.87 32.34
C THR A 190 -3.66 0.68 32.80
N HIS A 191 -3.00 -0.39 32.35
CA HIS A 191 -1.59 -0.65 32.61
C HIS A 191 -0.68 0.44 32.03
N LEU A 192 -0.97 0.93 30.82
CA LEU A 192 -0.29 2.10 30.27
C LEU A 192 -0.50 3.35 31.14
N GLY A 193 -1.70 3.60 31.65
CA GLY A 193 -1.94 4.73 32.57
C GLY A 193 -1.07 4.68 33.83
N ALA A 194 -0.91 3.49 34.42
CA ALA A 194 0.03 3.28 35.52
C ALA A 194 1.49 3.51 35.09
N ALA A 195 1.90 2.94 33.94
CA ALA A 195 3.24 3.14 33.39
C ALA A 195 3.55 4.61 33.10
N VAL A 196 2.61 5.39 32.56
CA VAL A 196 2.75 6.84 32.32
C VAL A 196 3.01 7.58 33.63
N SER A 197 2.27 7.25 34.69
CA SER A 197 2.47 7.84 36.03
C SER A 197 3.87 7.54 36.59
N ILE A 198 4.42 6.37 36.27
CA ILE A 198 5.79 5.97 36.62
C ILE A 198 6.81 6.71 35.73
N MET A 199 6.65 6.72 34.41
CA MET A 199 7.58 7.37 33.45
C MET A 199 7.72 8.87 33.72
N ALA A 200 6.65 9.55 34.14
CA ALA A 200 6.68 10.96 34.50
C ALA A 200 7.58 11.25 35.72
N LYS A 201 7.87 10.24 36.54
CA LYS A 201 8.70 10.34 37.75
C LYS A 201 10.11 9.77 37.58
N ILE A 202 10.40 9.09 36.45
CA ILE A 202 11.74 8.56 36.17
C ILE A 202 12.58 9.68 35.55
N PRO A 203 13.68 10.12 36.19
CA PRO A 203 14.60 11.07 35.58
C PRO A 203 15.31 10.45 34.37
N LEU A 204 15.38 11.18 33.27
CA LEU A 204 16.22 10.79 32.14
C LEU A 204 17.67 11.15 32.45
N LEU A 205 18.61 10.24 32.15
CA LEU A 205 20.03 10.53 32.27
C LEU A 205 20.50 11.37 31.09
N GLU A 206 21.08 12.54 31.36
CA GLU A 206 21.60 13.47 30.35
C GLU A 206 22.62 12.82 29.40
N CYS A 207 23.46 11.90 29.93
CA CYS A 207 24.47 11.21 29.12
C CYS A 207 23.87 10.36 27.98
N LEU A 208 22.57 10.00 28.05
CA LEU A 208 21.86 9.29 26.99
C LEU A 208 21.43 10.19 25.84
N THR A 209 21.32 11.51 26.06
CA THR A 209 20.86 12.47 25.04
C THR A 209 21.99 13.31 24.45
N ARG A 210 23.17 13.34 25.08
CA ARG A 210 24.35 14.12 24.64
C ARG A 210 24.84 13.75 23.22
N HIS A 211 24.82 12.48 22.83
CA HIS A 211 25.26 12.07 21.49
C HIS A 211 24.29 12.56 20.39
N SER A 212 22.99 12.47 20.64
CA SER A 212 21.95 12.99 19.75
C SER A 212 22.01 14.51 19.59
N TYR A 213 22.43 15.22 20.65
CA TYR A 213 22.68 16.67 20.62
C TYR A 213 23.93 17.02 19.79
N ARG A 214 25.05 16.30 20.01
CA ARG A 214 26.31 16.52 19.28
C ARG A 214 26.17 16.24 17.78
N GLU A 215 25.49 15.16 17.38
CA GLU A 215 25.23 14.86 15.96
C GLU A 215 24.33 15.90 15.27
N CYS A 216 23.41 16.54 16.00
CA CYS A 216 22.59 17.63 15.47
C CYS A 216 23.37 18.94 15.31
N LEU A 217 24.33 19.21 16.20
CA LEU A 217 25.22 20.39 16.14
C LEU A 217 26.27 20.26 15.03
N GLU A 218 26.92 19.10 14.93
CA GLU A 218 27.95 18.86 13.90
C GLU A 218 27.37 18.92 12.47
N GLN A 219 26.07 18.62 12.28
CA GLN A 219 25.37 18.81 11.01
C GLN A 219 25.07 20.29 10.69
N MET A 220 24.90 21.16 11.69
CA MET A 220 24.76 22.61 11.46
C MET A 220 26.09 23.28 11.13
N ASP A 221 27.18 22.87 11.78
CA ASP A 221 28.52 23.44 11.55
C ASP A 221 29.12 23.04 10.19
N SER A 222 28.65 21.93 9.60
CA SER A 222 29.04 21.52 8.23
C SER A 222 28.45 22.37 7.09
N SER A 223 27.62 23.38 7.39
CA SER A 223 27.04 24.30 6.40
C SER A 223 27.82 25.61 6.20
N THR A 224 28.95 25.79 6.88
CA THR A 224 29.83 26.95 6.75
C THR A 224 31.30 26.54 6.88
N ASP A 225 31.87 25.91 5.85
CA ASP A 225 33.18 26.32 5.31
C ASP A 225 33.50 25.58 4.01
N HIS A 226 33.48 26.30 2.88
CA HIS A 226 34.14 25.86 1.65
C HIS A 226 35.44 26.66 1.50
N GLY A 227 36.55 26.04 1.88
CA GLY A 227 37.90 26.55 1.61
C GLY A 227 38.92 25.44 1.80
N GLY A 228 39.28 24.77 0.71
CA GLY A 228 39.97 23.48 0.73
C GLY A 228 41.43 23.50 1.20
N THR A 229 41.99 22.31 1.38
CA THR A 229 43.31 21.89 0.85
C THR A 229 43.38 20.36 0.94
N GLU A 230 43.70 19.76 -0.20
CA GLU A 230 43.93 18.33 -0.42
C GLU A 230 45.16 17.83 0.36
N SER A 231 45.10 16.61 0.87
CA SER A 231 46.29 15.75 0.90
C SER A 231 45.87 14.28 0.88
N GLU A 232 46.35 13.60 -0.15
CA GLU A 232 46.33 12.16 -0.37
C GLU A 232 47.18 11.44 0.68
N ASP A 233 46.76 10.26 1.18
CA ASP A 233 47.32 9.00 0.68
C ASP A 233 46.87 7.74 1.45
N THR A 234 46.56 6.72 0.64
CA THR A 234 46.71 5.26 0.82
C THR A 234 45.73 4.41 1.65
N GLU A 235 44.89 3.65 0.91
CA GLU A 235 44.70 2.18 0.87
C GLU A 235 44.86 1.38 2.20
N ASN A 236 44.06 0.37 2.59
CA ASN A 236 43.21 -0.61 1.91
C ASN A 236 42.46 -1.39 3.01
N GLU A 237 41.19 -1.76 2.81
CA GLU A 237 40.70 -3.15 2.96
C GLU A 237 39.16 -3.21 2.84
N LYS A 238 38.72 -3.88 1.78
CA LYS A 238 37.34 -4.28 1.51
C LYS A 238 36.90 -5.35 2.50
N SER A 239 35.66 -5.22 2.97
CA SER A 239 34.76 -6.37 3.12
C SER A 239 33.33 -5.91 2.89
N ALA A 240 32.74 -6.47 1.84
CA ALA A 240 31.36 -6.29 1.47
C ALA A 240 30.51 -7.29 2.27
N GLU A 241 29.48 -6.81 2.95
CA GLU A 241 28.34 -7.63 3.29
C GLU A 241 27.07 -6.78 3.19
N VAL A 242 26.22 -7.19 2.26
CA VAL A 242 24.91 -6.63 1.95
C VAL A 242 23.96 -7.07 3.07
N MET A 243 23.33 -6.12 3.77
CA MET A 243 22.18 -6.45 4.60
C MET A 243 21.11 -5.35 4.47
N LEU A 244 19.92 -5.82 4.10
CA LEU A 244 18.69 -5.06 3.89
C LEU A 244 18.33 -4.23 5.13
N SER A 245 18.10 -2.94 4.92
CA SER A 245 17.51 -2.01 5.89
C SER A 245 16.00 -2.26 6.05
N PRO A 246 15.45 -2.22 7.27
CA PRO A 246 14.04 -1.91 7.49
C PRO A 246 13.89 -0.39 7.64
N ASP A 247 12.98 0.17 6.85
CA ASP A 247 12.49 1.55 6.94
C ASP A 247 12.12 1.92 8.38
N THR A 248 12.76 2.96 8.91
CA THR A 248 12.33 3.66 10.13
C THR A 248 12.17 5.16 9.85
N LEU A 249 11.17 5.73 10.52
CA LEU A 249 10.60 7.05 10.29
C LEU A 249 11.66 8.15 10.16
N LYS A 250 11.45 9.02 9.16
CA LYS A 250 12.12 10.32 9.06
C LYS A 250 11.84 11.16 10.31
N MET A 251 12.82 11.24 11.20
CA MET A 251 12.81 12.10 12.39
C MET A 251 12.81 13.59 12.02
N ASN A 252 11.94 14.38 12.65
CA ASN A 252 11.98 15.85 12.57
C ASN A 252 12.91 16.42 13.65
N LYS A 253 14.20 16.56 13.32
CA LYS A 253 15.28 17.00 14.23
C LYS A 253 15.12 18.42 14.79
N GLN A 254 14.27 19.25 14.17
CA GLN A 254 14.07 20.67 14.54
C GLN A 254 13.33 20.85 15.90
N LEU A 255 12.55 19.86 16.35
CA LEU A 255 11.69 20.00 17.53
C LEU A 255 12.41 19.79 18.87
N LEU A 256 13.54 19.07 18.87
CA LEU A 256 14.32 18.81 20.08
C LEU A 256 14.90 20.12 20.65
N ILE A 257 15.37 21.04 19.79
CA ILE A 257 16.03 22.28 20.20
C ILE A 257 15.03 23.28 20.81
N ALA A 258 13.81 23.37 20.26
CA ALA A 258 12.79 24.30 20.74
C ALA A 258 12.25 23.96 22.15
N SER A 259 12.38 22.69 22.58
CA SER A 259 11.91 22.24 23.89
C SER A 259 12.84 22.64 25.05
N PHE A 260 14.10 22.97 24.77
CA PHE A 260 15.09 23.30 25.81
C PHE A 260 15.15 24.79 26.18
N CYS A 261 14.48 25.67 25.42
CA CYS A 261 14.55 27.13 25.64
C CYS A 261 13.35 27.75 26.39
N LYS A 262 12.43 26.96 26.98
CA LYS A 262 11.29 27.51 27.74
C LYS A 262 11.29 27.09 29.20
N SER A 263 12.01 27.84 30.02
CA SER A 263 11.79 27.87 31.46
C SER A 263 12.44 29.10 32.10
N VAL A 264 11.86 30.28 31.91
CA VAL A 264 11.65 31.32 32.94
C VAL A 264 10.55 32.28 32.43
N GLU A 265 9.33 32.18 32.96
CA GLU A 265 8.42 33.33 33.03
C GLU A 265 7.78 33.30 34.43
N HIS A 266 8.12 34.29 35.26
CA HIS A 266 7.36 34.63 36.46
C HIS A 266 6.53 35.90 36.18
N PRO A 267 5.32 35.99 36.75
CA PRO A 267 4.27 36.89 36.29
C PRO A 267 4.37 38.26 36.97
N THR A 268 4.05 39.32 36.25
CA THR A 268 3.66 40.60 36.86
C THR A 268 2.42 41.15 36.17
N SER A 269 1.41 41.39 36.99
CA SER A 269 0.15 42.07 36.69
C SER A 269 0.36 43.57 36.49
N ASP A 270 -0.22 44.12 35.43
CA ASP A 270 -0.61 45.55 35.32
C ASP A 270 -2.14 45.60 35.49
N ASP A 271 -2.74 46.56 36.21
CA ASP A 271 -2.90 48.00 35.89
C ASP A 271 -3.63 48.70 37.09
N PRO A 272 -3.93 50.02 37.17
CA PRO A 272 -3.40 51.23 36.47
C PRO A 272 -3.05 52.43 37.42
N ASP A 273 -2.49 53.48 36.79
CA ASP A 273 -2.52 54.92 37.14
C ASP A 273 -1.86 55.45 38.44
N PHE A 274 -0.85 56.32 38.30
CA PHE A 274 -0.99 57.78 38.51
C PHE A 274 0.30 58.57 38.18
N GLU A 275 0.09 59.74 37.58
CA GLU A 275 1.09 60.73 37.19
C GLU A 275 1.88 61.38 38.36
N LYS A 276 3.13 61.75 38.01
CA LYS A 276 3.81 63.05 38.25
C LYS A 276 4.63 63.33 39.53
N VAL A 277 5.83 63.86 39.22
CA VAL A 277 6.50 65.06 39.78
C VAL A 277 7.55 64.86 40.88
N ASN A 278 8.80 65.21 40.47
CA ASN A 278 9.91 65.90 41.16
C ASN A 278 10.42 65.34 42.51
N GLU A 279 11.67 65.47 42.92
CA GLU A 279 12.69 66.47 42.59
C GLU A 279 14.08 65.95 43.01
N ASN A 280 15.08 66.24 42.19
CA ASN A 280 16.44 66.67 42.55
C ASN A 280 17.11 66.11 43.83
N ARG A 281 18.26 65.46 43.63
CA ARG A 281 19.54 66.16 43.85
C ARG A 281 20.74 65.45 43.22
N GLU A 282 21.45 66.24 42.44
CA GLU A 282 22.74 66.01 41.82
C GLU A 282 23.84 65.72 42.86
N ALA A 283 24.83 64.92 42.49
CA ALA A 283 26.19 65.42 42.20
C ALA A 283 27.13 64.27 41.81
N SER A 284 27.65 64.34 40.58
CA SER A 284 29.08 64.21 40.21
C SER A 284 29.80 62.89 40.54
N GLN A 285 30.58 62.24 39.68
CA GLN A 285 31.30 62.68 38.48
C GLN A 285 31.90 61.42 37.83
N TYR A 286 32.00 61.46 36.51
CA TYR A 286 32.68 60.46 35.67
C TYR A 286 34.15 60.27 36.03
N ALA A 287 34.60 59.01 36.03
CA ALA A 287 35.94 58.65 35.57
C ALA A 287 35.90 57.25 34.94
N VAL A 288 36.13 57.22 33.63
CA VAL A 288 36.41 56.03 32.84
C VAL A 288 37.73 55.44 33.33
N GLN A 289 37.75 54.17 33.70
CA GLN A 289 38.98 53.38 33.72
C GLN A 289 38.70 51.96 33.22
N ASP A 290 39.19 51.77 32.00
CA ASP A 290 39.50 50.52 31.34
C ASP A 290 40.25 49.59 32.30
N ARG A 291 39.74 48.36 32.50
CA ARG A 291 40.51 47.25 33.07
C ARG A 291 39.85 45.92 32.71
N ASP A 292 40.54 45.19 31.84
CA ASP A 292 40.52 43.73 31.74
C ASP A 292 40.37 43.07 33.10
N VAL A 293 39.28 42.32 33.27
CA VAL A 293 39.19 41.27 34.29
C VAL A 293 38.56 40.05 33.63
N SER A 294 39.43 39.08 33.35
CA SER A 294 39.08 37.70 33.07
C SER A 294 38.18 37.17 34.18
N MET A 295 36.91 36.91 33.86
CA MET A 295 35.95 36.35 34.80
C MET A 295 35.82 34.86 34.52
N GLU A 296 36.51 34.06 35.34
CA GLU A 296 36.31 32.62 35.46
C GLU A 296 34.83 32.35 35.74
N LEU A 297 34.15 31.64 34.83
CA LEU A 297 32.80 31.14 35.04
C LEU A 297 32.88 29.93 35.98
N ASN A 298 32.30 30.06 37.18
CA ASN A 298 32.07 28.94 38.10
C ASN A 298 31.18 27.88 37.43
N GLU A 299 31.63 26.62 37.39
CA GLU A 299 30.91 25.45 36.84
C GLU A 299 29.59 25.08 37.58
N ASN A 300 29.15 25.87 38.57
CA ASN A 300 28.04 25.50 39.45
C ASN A 300 26.65 26.05 39.06
N ASP A 301 26.52 26.81 37.97
CA ASP A 301 25.25 27.36 37.48
C ASP A 301 24.77 26.74 36.15
N LEU A 302 25.13 25.46 35.88
CA LEU A 302 24.53 24.73 34.76
C LEU A 302 23.11 24.25 35.16
N PRO A 303 22.06 24.56 34.39
CA PRO A 303 20.70 24.14 34.73
C PRO A 303 20.62 22.62 34.89
N SER A 304 20.10 22.16 36.01
CA SER A 304 19.94 20.72 36.27
C SER A 304 19.06 20.09 35.19
N PHE A 305 19.55 19.03 34.55
CA PHE A 305 18.81 18.29 33.54
C PHE A 305 17.58 17.62 34.17
N ASN A 306 16.42 18.27 34.07
CA ASN A 306 15.17 17.87 34.72
C ASN A 306 14.12 17.44 33.69
N VAL A 307 14.48 16.46 32.85
CA VAL A 307 13.59 15.88 31.83
C VAL A 307 13.20 14.49 32.30
N SER A 308 11.89 14.20 32.38
CA SER A 308 11.43 12.84 32.68
C SER A 308 11.53 11.93 31.46
N LEU A 309 11.54 10.62 31.68
CA LEU A 309 11.47 9.64 30.60
C LEU A 309 10.21 9.84 29.74
N LEU A 310 9.09 10.23 30.35
CA LEU A 310 7.84 10.53 29.64
C LEU A 310 7.97 11.77 28.73
N ASP A 311 8.60 12.84 29.23
CA ASP A 311 8.79 14.07 28.45
C ASP A 311 9.59 13.81 27.19
N TRP A 312 10.66 13.02 27.31
CA TRP A 312 11.47 12.63 26.16
C TRP A 312 10.68 11.82 25.15
N ILE A 313 9.89 10.83 25.59
CA ILE A 313 9.02 10.01 24.72
C ILE A 313 8.02 10.89 23.96
N ASN A 314 7.34 11.80 24.66
CA ASN A 314 6.30 12.66 24.07
C ASN A 314 6.86 13.64 23.03
N VAL A 315 8.15 13.96 23.05
CA VAL A 315 8.78 14.84 22.07
C VAL A 315 9.27 14.08 20.83
N GLN A 316 9.46 12.76 20.90
CA GLN A 316 10.01 11.98 19.78
C GLN A 316 9.09 11.93 18.55
N ASP A 317 7.77 11.91 18.73
CA ASP A 317 6.80 11.77 17.65
C ASP A 317 5.60 12.71 17.81
N ARG A 318 5.82 14.03 17.92
CA ARG A 318 4.71 15.01 17.94
C ARG A 318 4.01 15.06 16.57
N PRO A 319 2.67 14.96 16.47
CA PRO A 319 1.66 15.12 17.56
C PRO A 319 1.14 13.81 18.19
N ASN A 320 1.77 12.66 17.98
CA ASN A 320 1.37 11.35 18.51
C ASN A 320 1.95 11.08 19.91
N ASP A 321 1.72 11.98 20.86
CA ASP A 321 2.08 11.74 22.26
C ASP A 321 1.23 10.61 22.88
N VAL A 322 1.65 10.14 24.05
CA VAL A 322 1.00 9.00 24.72
C VAL A 322 -0.47 9.29 25.05
N GLU A 323 -0.80 10.53 25.42
CA GLU A 323 -2.18 10.93 25.71
C GLU A 323 -3.06 10.86 24.46
N SER A 324 -2.55 11.34 23.32
CA SER A 324 -3.23 11.27 22.04
C SER A 324 -3.45 9.84 21.57
N LEU A 325 -2.50 8.93 21.81
CA LEU A 325 -2.65 7.51 21.54
C LEU A 325 -3.82 6.91 22.33
N VAL A 326 -3.85 7.17 23.64
CA VAL A 326 -4.92 6.68 24.53
C VAL A 326 -6.28 7.24 24.11
N ARG A 327 -6.35 8.54 23.83
CA ARG A 327 -7.58 9.21 23.36
C ARG A 327 -8.09 8.59 22.06
N LYS A 328 -7.21 8.39 21.08
CA LYS A 328 -7.54 7.74 19.80
C LYS A 328 -8.05 6.30 20.00
N CYS A 329 -7.51 5.56 20.97
CA CYS A 329 -8.02 4.23 21.32
C CYS A 329 -9.45 4.30 21.86
N PHE A 330 -9.73 5.16 22.84
CA PHE A 330 -11.08 5.34 23.39
C PHE A 330 -12.09 5.83 22.35
N ASP A 331 -11.71 6.78 21.49
CA ASP A 331 -12.55 7.26 20.38
C ASP A 331 -12.87 6.15 19.38
N SER A 332 -11.90 5.27 19.09
CA SER A 332 -12.13 4.12 18.22
C SER A 332 -13.08 3.12 18.88
N MET A 333 -12.88 2.84 20.18
CA MET A 333 -13.73 1.91 20.94
C MET A 333 -15.17 2.41 21.07
N SER A 334 -15.38 3.71 21.27
CA SER A 334 -16.73 4.30 21.37
C SER A 334 -17.50 4.23 20.06
N ARG A 335 -16.82 4.44 18.92
CA ARG A 335 -17.39 4.27 17.58
C ARG A 335 -17.68 2.81 17.24
N LEU A 336 -17.00 1.87 17.89
CA LEU A 336 -17.17 0.43 17.76
C LEU A 336 -18.16 -0.16 18.80
N ASP A 337 -18.90 0.70 19.51
CA ASP A 337 -19.87 0.26 20.51
C ASP A 337 -20.92 -0.70 19.90
N PRO A 338 -21.18 -1.87 20.53
CA PRO A 338 -22.18 -2.83 20.07
C PRO A 338 -23.56 -2.22 19.80
N ARG A 339 -23.97 -1.20 20.55
CA ARG A 339 -25.27 -0.51 20.38
C ARG A 339 -25.37 0.21 19.04
N ILE A 340 -24.24 0.59 18.45
CA ILE A 340 -24.15 1.26 17.14
C ILE A 340 -23.94 0.23 16.04
N ILE A 341 -23.02 -0.72 16.27
CA ILE A 341 -22.58 -1.66 15.23
C ILE A 341 -23.60 -2.78 14.98
N GLN A 342 -24.25 -3.31 16.03
CA GLN A 342 -25.19 -4.43 15.85
C GLN A 342 -26.42 -4.07 15.01
N PRO A 343 -27.09 -2.90 15.20
CA PRO A 343 -28.16 -2.48 14.30
C PRO A 343 -27.68 -2.34 12.85
N PHE A 344 -26.50 -1.75 12.64
CA PHE A 344 -25.94 -1.61 11.30
C PHE A 344 -25.62 -2.96 10.64
N LEU A 345 -25.11 -3.94 11.39
CA LEU A 345 -24.92 -5.30 10.89
C LEU A 345 -26.25 -5.98 10.51
N ALA A 346 -27.32 -5.72 11.27
CA ALA A 346 -28.65 -6.22 10.92
C ALA A 346 -29.16 -5.60 9.61
N ASP A 347 -28.95 -4.29 9.42
CA ASP A 347 -29.26 -3.60 8.15
C ASP A 347 -28.46 -4.19 6.99
N CYS A 348 -27.16 -4.44 7.17
CA CYS A 348 -26.30 -5.07 6.16
C CYS A 348 -26.83 -6.44 5.73
N ARG A 349 -27.26 -7.28 6.68
CA ARG A 349 -27.86 -8.59 6.41
C ARG A 349 -29.21 -8.45 5.70
N GLN A 350 -29.99 -7.42 6.03
CA GLN A 350 -31.23 -7.11 5.32
C GLN A 350 -30.96 -6.69 3.87
N THR A 351 -29.89 -5.91 3.62
CA THR A 351 -29.44 -5.56 2.26
C THR A 351 -29.10 -6.83 1.46
N ILE A 352 -28.41 -7.81 2.05
CA ILE A 352 -28.16 -9.11 1.41
C ILE A 352 -29.48 -9.84 1.07
N ALA A 353 -30.43 -9.89 2.00
CA ALA A 353 -31.73 -10.52 1.73
C ALA A 353 -32.51 -9.82 0.60
N LYS A 354 -32.39 -8.49 0.48
CA LYS A 354 -32.96 -7.72 -0.63
C LYS A 354 -32.26 -8.04 -1.95
N LEU A 355 -30.93 -8.16 -1.94
CA LEU A 355 -30.12 -8.54 -3.11
C LEU A 355 -30.45 -9.94 -3.60
N ASP A 356 -30.72 -10.90 -2.71
CA ASP A 356 -31.04 -12.29 -3.04
C ASP A 356 -32.52 -12.52 -3.44
N ASN A 357 -33.26 -11.47 -3.80
CA ASN A 357 -34.65 -11.59 -4.20
C ASN A 357 -34.78 -12.25 -5.59
N GLN A 358 -34.96 -13.57 -5.59
CA GLN A 358 -35.09 -14.38 -6.80
C GLN A 358 -36.26 -13.96 -7.71
N ASN A 359 -37.35 -13.42 -7.15
CA ASN A 359 -38.47 -12.93 -7.97
C ASN A 359 -38.08 -11.70 -8.80
N MET A 360 -37.15 -10.88 -8.30
CA MET A 360 -36.62 -9.72 -9.00
C MET A 360 -35.47 -10.07 -9.94
N LYS A 361 -34.68 -11.11 -9.63
CA LYS A 361 -33.61 -11.62 -10.51
C LYS A 361 -34.13 -12.37 -11.73
N ALA A 362 -35.14 -13.23 -11.57
CA ALA A 362 -35.65 -14.09 -12.64
C ALA A 362 -36.97 -13.58 -13.23
N ILE A 363 -37.04 -13.42 -14.56
CA ILE A 363 -38.29 -13.13 -15.28
C ILE A 363 -38.93 -14.47 -15.66
N LYS A 364 -39.85 -14.94 -14.80
CA LYS A 364 -40.50 -16.25 -14.98
C LYS A 364 -41.22 -16.34 -16.34
N GLY A 365 -40.95 -17.39 -17.09
CA GLY A 365 -41.57 -17.67 -18.39
C GLY A 365 -41.07 -16.79 -19.55
N LEU A 366 -39.99 -16.00 -19.36
CA LEU A 366 -39.46 -15.15 -20.44
C LEU A 366 -38.96 -15.99 -21.63
N GLU A 367 -38.25 -17.08 -21.38
CA GLU A 367 -37.74 -17.97 -22.43
C GLU A 367 -38.88 -18.61 -23.23
N ASP A 368 -39.90 -19.14 -22.54
CA ASP A 368 -41.10 -19.69 -23.19
C ASP A 368 -41.81 -18.66 -24.07
N ARG A 369 -41.88 -17.41 -23.57
CA ARG A 369 -42.48 -16.30 -24.32
C ARG A 369 -41.64 -15.91 -25.55
N LEU A 370 -40.32 -15.83 -25.42
CA LEU A 370 -39.42 -15.57 -26.55
C LEU A 370 -39.54 -16.69 -27.60
N TYR A 371 -39.60 -17.94 -27.16
CA TYR A 371 -39.82 -19.08 -28.06
C TYR A 371 -41.18 -18.99 -28.79
N ALA A 372 -42.24 -18.57 -28.10
CA ALA A 372 -43.54 -18.33 -28.73
C ALA A 372 -43.49 -17.20 -29.77
N LEU A 373 -42.73 -16.13 -29.49
CA LEU A 373 -42.50 -15.05 -30.46
C LEU A 373 -41.72 -15.55 -31.69
N ASP A 374 -40.71 -16.39 -31.51
CA ASP A 374 -39.97 -17.00 -32.62
C ASP A 374 -40.88 -17.85 -33.52
N GLN A 375 -41.84 -18.60 -32.93
CA GLN A 375 -42.86 -19.32 -33.70
C GLN A 375 -43.78 -18.37 -34.48
N MET A 376 -44.13 -17.22 -33.89
CA MET A 376 -44.92 -16.20 -34.58
C MET A 376 -44.15 -15.60 -35.76
N ILE A 377 -42.84 -15.39 -35.64
CA ILE A 377 -41.98 -14.96 -36.75
C ILE A 377 -41.95 -16.01 -37.85
N ALA A 378 -41.78 -17.30 -37.53
CA ALA A 378 -41.85 -18.36 -38.53
C ALA A 378 -43.20 -18.40 -39.28
N SER A 379 -44.31 -18.17 -38.57
CA SER A 379 -45.63 -18.03 -39.17
C SER A 379 -45.74 -16.78 -40.06
N CYS A 380 -45.12 -15.66 -39.65
CA CYS A 380 -45.04 -14.43 -40.42
C CYS A 380 -44.32 -14.65 -41.76
N SER A 381 -43.14 -15.29 -41.74
CA SER A 381 -42.37 -15.62 -42.96
C SER A 381 -43.16 -16.54 -43.89
N ARG A 382 -43.94 -17.49 -43.34
CA ARG A 382 -44.84 -18.34 -44.14
C ARG A 382 -45.93 -17.54 -44.83
N LEU A 383 -46.59 -16.62 -44.13
CA LEU A 383 -47.62 -15.75 -44.72
C LEU A 383 -47.02 -14.86 -45.83
N VAL A 384 -45.80 -14.34 -45.66
CA VAL A 384 -45.09 -13.59 -46.71
C VAL A 384 -44.84 -14.45 -47.94
N ASN A 385 -44.43 -15.71 -47.76
CA ASN A 385 -44.25 -16.63 -48.88
C ASN A 385 -45.59 -16.94 -49.58
N GLU A 386 -46.69 -17.14 -48.85
CA GLU A 386 -48.01 -17.30 -49.46
C GLU A 386 -48.43 -16.07 -50.27
N GLN A 387 -48.20 -14.85 -49.77
CA GLN A 387 -48.44 -13.60 -50.51
C GLN A 387 -47.57 -13.51 -51.77
N LYS A 388 -46.32 -13.97 -51.71
CA LYS A 388 -45.38 -14.00 -52.84
C LYS A 388 -45.91 -14.89 -53.96
N GLU A 389 -46.30 -16.12 -53.63
CA GLU A 389 -46.79 -17.09 -54.62
C GLU A 389 -48.08 -16.60 -55.27
N LEU A 390 -48.99 -16.00 -54.49
CA LEU A 390 -50.21 -15.37 -55.02
C LEU A 390 -49.84 -14.23 -55.98
N ALA A 391 -49.02 -13.26 -55.55
CA ALA A 391 -48.61 -12.14 -56.40
C ALA A 391 -47.92 -12.58 -57.71
N GLN A 392 -47.09 -13.63 -57.67
CA GLN A 392 -46.50 -14.22 -58.86
C GLN A 392 -47.56 -14.84 -59.79
N GLY A 393 -48.58 -15.49 -59.22
CA GLY A 393 -49.75 -15.96 -59.95
C GLY A 393 -50.49 -14.84 -60.68
N PHE A 394 -50.72 -13.70 -60.02
CA PHE A 394 -51.30 -12.51 -60.67
C PHE A 394 -50.45 -12.03 -61.84
N LEU A 395 -49.13 -11.87 -61.66
CA LEU A 395 -48.20 -11.45 -62.71
C LEU A 395 -48.18 -12.40 -63.91
N ALA A 396 -48.20 -13.70 -63.67
CA ALA A 396 -48.24 -14.70 -64.73
C ALA A 396 -49.57 -14.64 -65.51
N ASN A 397 -50.68 -14.46 -64.79
CA ASN A 397 -52.02 -14.33 -65.37
C ASN A 397 -52.16 -13.05 -66.20
N GLN A 398 -51.65 -11.91 -65.72
CA GLN A 398 -51.63 -10.65 -66.47
C GLN A 398 -50.87 -10.81 -67.79
N LYS A 399 -49.63 -11.32 -67.74
CA LYS A 399 -48.81 -11.56 -68.95
C LYS A 399 -49.52 -12.46 -69.95
N ARG A 400 -50.20 -13.50 -69.47
CA ARG A 400 -50.96 -14.42 -70.33
C ARG A 400 -52.15 -13.73 -71.00
N ALA A 401 -52.91 -12.94 -70.23
CA ALA A 401 -54.03 -12.17 -70.76
C ALA A 401 -53.59 -11.14 -71.81
N GLU A 402 -52.51 -10.41 -71.55
CA GLU A 402 -51.91 -9.44 -72.48
C GLU A 402 -51.43 -10.07 -73.79
N ASN A 403 -50.90 -11.30 -73.72
CA ASN A 403 -50.43 -12.04 -74.90
C ASN A 403 -51.56 -12.63 -75.73
N LEU A 404 -52.61 -13.18 -75.10
CA LEU A 404 -53.72 -13.82 -75.81
C LEU A 404 -54.71 -12.80 -76.39
N LYS A 405 -54.91 -11.66 -75.71
CA LYS A 405 -55.86 -10.59 -76.08
C LYS A 405 -57.29 -11.06 -76.35
N ASP A 406 -57.69 -12.19 -75.77
CA ASP A 406 -59.04 -12.74 -75.85
C ASP A 406 -59.91 -12.17 -74.70
N PRO A 407 -60.93 -11.35 -74.97
CA PRO A 407 -61.78 -10.79 -73.93
C PRO A 407 -62.70 -11.81 -73.26
N SER A 408 -62.93 -12.99 -73.87
CA SER A 408 -63.89 -13.98 -73.38
C SER A 408 -63.46 -14.64 -72.06
N VAL A 409 -62.15 -14.69 -71.78
CA VAL A 409 -61.58 -15.26 -70.55
C VAL A 409 -61.56 -14.29 -69.36
N LEU A 410 -61.81 -12.99 -69.60
CA LEU A 410 -61.68 -11.94 -68.58
C LEU A 410 -62.68 -12.06 -67.42
N PRO A 411 -63.96 -12.44 -67.61
CA PRO A 411 -64.89 -12.61 -66.50
C PRO A 411 -64.42 -13.66 -65.49
N ASP A 412 -64.03 -14.85 -65.98
CA ASP A 412 -63.57 -15.95 -65.12
C ASP A 412 -62.23 -15.62 -64.46
N LEU A 413 -61.31 -14.99 -65.21
CA LEU A 413 -60.02 -14.56 -64.67
C LEU A 413 -60.20 -13.50 -63.58
N CYS A 414 -61.06 -12.50 -63.80
CA CYS A 414 -61.37 -11.49 -62.80
C CYS A 414 -62.04 -12.11 -61.58
N LEU A 415 -62.96 -13.06 -61.75
CA LEU A 415 -63.56 -13.77 -60.61
C LEU A 415 -62.48 -14.52 -59.79
N SER A 416 -61.55 -15.20 -60.46
CA SER A 416 -60.41 -15.87 -59.81
C SER A 416 -59.51 -14.89 -59.06
N HIS A 417 -59.14 -13.76 -59.69
CA HIS A 417 -58.38 -12.69 -59.08
C HIS A 417 -59.08 -12.09 -57.86
N ALA A 418 -60.40 -11.89 -57.91
CA ALA A 418 -61.17 -11.40 -56.76
C ALA A 418 -61.07 -12.37 -55.57
N ASN A 419 -61.24 -13.67 -55.81
CA ASN A 419 -61.12 -14.69 -54.78
C ASN A 419 -59.70 -14.75 -54.18
N GLN A 420 -58.67 -14.66 -55.02
CA GLN A 420 -57.28 -14.64 -54.58
C GLN A 420 -56.94 -13.38 -53.76
N LEU A 421 -57.43 -12.20 -54.16
CA LEU A 421 -57.26 -10.96 -53.38
C LEU A 421 -57.90 -11.06 -51.99
N MET A 422 -59.03 -11.76 -51.85
CA MET A 422 -59.63 -12.01 -50.54
C MET A 422 -58.77 -12.92 -49.63
N ILE A 423 -58.08 -13.90 -50.22
CA ILE A 423 -57.09 -14.72 -49.50
C ILE A 423 -55.91 -13.85 -49.07
N MET A 424 -55.38 -13.02 -49.99
CA MET A 424 -54.29 -12.08 -49.69
C MET A 424 -54.70 -11.10 -48.58
N LEU A 425 -55.94 -10.61 -48.57
CA LEU A 425 -56.44 -9.73 -47.52
C LEU A 425 -56.52 -10.44 -46.17
N THR A 426 -56.95 -11.70 -46.17
CA THR A 426 -56.97 -12.53 -44.96
C THR A 426 -55.56 -12.73 -44.39
N ASN A 427 -54.57 -12.98 -45.26
CA ASN A 427 -53.16 -13.10 -44.85
C ASN A 427 -52.60 -11.76 -44.34
N HIS A 428 -52.96 -10.65 -44.97
CA HIS A 428 -52.60 -9.30 -44.51
C HIS A 428 -53.13 -9.01 -43.10
N ARG A 429 -54.41 -9.30 -42.82
CA ARG A 429 -54.99 -9.15 -41.47
C ARG A 429 -54.25 -9.98 -40.41
N LYS A 430 -53.82 -11.21 -40.73
CA LYS A 430 -53.00 -12.03 -39.83
C LYS A 430 -51.62 -11.43 -39.56
N LEU A 431 -50.98 -10.85 -40.58
CA LEU A 431 -49.69 -10.16 -40.43
C LEU A 431 -49.82 -8.94 -39.50
N LEU A 432 -50.91 -8.18 -39.61
CA LEU A 432 -51.20 -7.06 -38.71
C LEU A 432 -51.42 -7.51 -37.25
N ASP A 433 -52.12 -8.63 -37.05
CA ASP A 433 -52.30 -9.23 -35.71
C ASP A 433 -50.95 -9.66 -35.10
N ILE A 434 -50.08 -10.32 -35.88
CA ILE A 434 -48.73 -10.68 -35.45
C ILE A 434 -47.93 -9.42 -35.06
N LYS A 435 -47.94 -8.39 -35.91
CA LYS A 435 -47.29 -7.10 -35.62
C LYS A 435 -47.77 -6.50 -34.30
N GLN A 436 -49.08 -6.47 -34.08
CA GLN A 436 -49.65 -5.91 -32.86
C GLN A 436 -49.20 -6.71 -31.63
N LYS A 437 -49.20 -8.04 -31.70
CA LYS A 437 -48.73 -8.92 -30.62
C LYS A 437 -47.24 -8.72 -30.31
N CYS A 438 -46.36 -8.68 -31.32
CA CYS A 438 -44.93 -8.39 -31.11
C CYS A 438 -44.71 -7.00 -30.50
N THR A 439 -45.48 -5.99 -30.93
CA THR A 439 -45.37 -4.62 -30.39
C THR A 439 -45.81 -4.57 -28.92
N THR A 440 -46.93 -5.21 -28.59
CA THR A 440 -47.42 -5.29 -27.21
C THR A 440 -46.45 -6.06 -26.33
N ALA A 441 -45.93 -7.20 -26.81
CA ALA A 441 -44.93 -7.99 -26.11
C ALA A 441 -43.70 -7.12 -25.78
N LYS A 442 -43.07 -6.51 -26.78
CA LYS A 442 -41.89 -5.66 -26.55
C LYS A 442 -42.16 -4.55 -25.52
N GLN A 443 -43.34 -3.92 -25.56
CA GLN A 443 -43.74 -2.88 -24.61
C GLN A 443 -43.87 -3.41 -23.18
N GLU A 444 -44.46 -4.59 -23.00
CA GLU A 444 -44.56 -5.26 -21.70
C GLU A 444 -43.17 -5.63 -21.13
N LEU A 445 -42.26 -6.12 -21.99
CA LEU A 445 -40.91 -6.46 -21.56
C LEU A 445 -40.15 -5.20 -21.12
N ALA A 446 -40.23 -4.11 -21.88
CA ALA A 446 -39.61 -2.84 -21.51
C ALA A 446 -40.15 -2.29 -20.17
N ASN A 447 -41.46 -2.38 -19.94
CA ASN A 447 -42.07 -1.99 -18.66
C ASN A 447 -41.58 -2.87 -17.50
N ASN A 448 -41.51 -4.19 -17.71
CA ASN A 448 -41.02 -5.12 -16.69
C ASN A 448 -39.56 -4.84 -16.33
N LEU A 449 -38.71 -4.66 -17.36
CA LEU A 449 -37.30 -4.35 -17.19
C LEU A 449 -37.10 -3.02 -16.47
N GLN A 450 -37.90 -1.98 -16.74
CA GLN A 450 -37.76 -0.70 -16.03
C GLN A 450 -37.94 -0.88 -14.51
N VAL A 451 -38.99 -1.57 -14.07
CA VAL A 451 -39.26 -1.81 -12.64
C VAL A 451 -38.11 -2.58 -12.00
N ARG A 452 -37.61 -3.63 -12.68
CA ARG A 452 -36.51 -4.45 -12.17
C ARG A 452 -35.18 -3.73 -12.15
N LEU A 453 -34.88 -2.92 -13.17
CA LEU A 453 -33.68 -2.09 -13.22
C LEU A 453 -33.71 -1.01 -12.13
N LYS A 454 -34.89 -0.44 -11.81
CA LYS A 454 -35.07 0.50 -10.70
C LYS A 454 -34.76 -0.17 -9.36
N TRP A 455 -35.25 -1.40 -9.17
CA TRP A 455 -34.87 -2.22 -8.02
C TRP A 455 -33.37 -2.49 -7.96
N CYS A 456 -32.75 -2.90 -9.07
CA CYS A 456 -31.31 -3.16 -9.17
C CYS A 456 -30.50 -1.93 -8.74
N CYS A 457 -30.84 -0.75 -9.26
CA CYS A 457 -30.19 0.51 -8.88
C CYS A 457 -30.32 0.79 -7.38
N PHE A 458 -31.51 0.58 -6.82
CA PHE A 458 -31.78 0.82 -5.40
C PHE A 458 -30.97 -0.12 -4.49
N VAL A 459 -31.01 -1.43 -4.74
CA VAL A 459 -30.30 -2.40 -3.89
C VAL A 459 -28.78 -2.29 -4.02
N MET A 460 -28.26 -1.99 -5.22
CA MET A 460 -26.84 -1.75 -5.42
C MET A 460 -26.36 -0.47 -4.72
N LEU A 461 -27.15 0.60 -4.76
CA LEU A 461 -26.82 1.84 -4.05
C LEU A 461 -26.74 1.60 -2.53
N HIS A 462 -27.68 0.86 -1.96
CA HIS A 462 -27.65 0.49 -0.55
C HIS A 462 -26.42 -0.36 -0.21
N ALA A 463 -26.10 -1.37 -1.03
CA ALA A 463 -24.93 -2.21 -0.82
C ALA A 463 -23.60 -1.44 -0.92
N ASP A 464 -23.52 -0.47 -1.82
CA ASP A 464 -22.35 0.40 -1.99
C ASP A 464 -22.15 1.30 -0.76
N GLN A 465 -23.22 1.97 -0.30
CA GLN A 465 -23.19 2.82 0.91
C GLN A 465 -22.86 2.03 2.18
N ASP A 466 -23.49 0.87 2.36
CA ASP A 466 -23.18 -0.04 3.47
C ASP A 466 -21.74 -0.55 3.36
N GLY A 467 -21.27 -0.85 2.14
CA GLY A 467 -19.92 -1.29 1.83
C GLY A 467 -18.85 -0.27 2.22
N GLU A 468 -19.03 1.01 1.86
CA GLU A 468 -18.11 2.09 2.27
C GLU A 468 -18.00 2.19 3.78
N LYS A 469 -19.14 2.12 4.47
CA LYS A 469 -19.19 2.19 5.94
C LYS A 469 -18.54 0.95 6.58
N LEU A 470 -18.79 -0.25 6.06
CA LEU A 470 -18.11 -1.48 6.49
C LEU A 470 -16.59 -1.37 6.33
N GLN A 471 -16.13 -0.86 5.18
CA GLN A 471 -14.71 -0.68 4.91
C GLN A 471 -14.06 0.32 5.89
N ALA A 472 -14.75 1.42 6.20
CA ALA A 472 -14.29 2.40 7.18
C ALA A 472 -14.22 1.81 8.60
N LEU A 473 -15.22 1.03 9.00
CA LEU A 473 -15.23 0.34 10.30
C LEU A 473 -14.15 -0.75 10.39
N LEU A 474 -13.90 -1.50 9.31
CA LEU A 474 -12.82 -2.48 9.25
C LEU A 474 -11.45 -1.83 9.41
N ARG A 475 -11.21 -0.68 8.75
CA ARG A 475 -10.00 0.12 8.95
C ARG A 475 -9.88 0.58 10.40
N LEU A 476 -10.96 1.08 10.99
CA LEU A 476 -10.99 1.54 12.37
C LEU A 476 -10.61 0.44 13.38
N VAL A 477 -11.17 -0.77 13.24
CA VAL A 477 -10.80 -1.93 14.07
C VAL A 477 -9.32 -2.29 13.89
N THR A 478 -8.86 -2.35 12.64
CA THR A 478 -7.47 -2.72 12.33
C THR A 478 -6.49 -1.72 12.94
N GLU A 479 -6.74 -0.42 12.77
CA GLU A 479 -5.89 0.63 13.34
C GLU A 479 -5.93 0.65 14.87
N LEU A 480 -7.08 0.38 15.49
CA LEU A 480 -7.19 0.24 16.94
C LEU A 480 -6.28 -0.89 17.43
N LEU A 481 -6.33 -2.06 16.80
CA LEU A 481 -5.49 -3.20 17.20
C LEU A 481 -4.00 -2.91 17.04
N GLU A 482 -3.59 -2.17 15.99
CA GLU A 482 -2.20 -1.71 15.86
C GLU A 482 -1.81 -0.72 16.97
N ARG A 483 -2.69 0.23 17.31
CA ARG A 483 -2.46 1.15 18.45
C ARG A 483 -2.33 0.41 19.77
N VAL A 484 -3.11 -0.65 19.99
CA VAL A 484 -3.02 -1.48 21.20
C VAL A 484 -1.66 -2.19 21.32
N LYS A 485 -1.05 -2.61 20.20
CA LYS A 485 0.33 -3.16 20.23
C LYS A 485 1.34 -2.10 20.67
N ILE A 486 1.15 -0.84 20.29
CA ILE A 486 1.99 0.27 20.74
C ILE A 486 1.77 0.54 22.24
N VAL A 487 0.52 0.54 22.69
CA VAL A 487 0.16 0.66 24.12
C VAL A 487 0.91 -0.38 24.95
N GLU A 488 0.88 -1.64 24.53
CA GLU A 488 1.56 -2.74 25.23
C GLU A 488 3.08 -2.55 25.29
N LYS A 489 3.72 -2.09 24.20
CA LYS A 489 5.15 -1.78 24.18
C LYS A 489 5.48 -0.62 25.12
N LEU A 490 4.70 0.46 25.08
CA LEU A 490 4.91 1.64 25.92
C LEU A 490 4.75 1.32 27.41
N SER A 491 3.84 0.42 27.77
CA SER A 491 3.67 0.00 29.16
C SER A 491 4.95 -0.63 29.76
N ASN A 492 5.80 -1.25 28.94
CA ASN A 492 7.02 -1.92 29.41
C ASN A 492 8.26 -1.01 29.43
N VAL A 493 8.17 0.21 28.90
CA VAL A 493 9.29 1.15 28.78
C VAL A 493 9.96 1.48 30.12
N PRO A 494 9.24 1.75 31.24
CA PRO A 494 9.87 2.00 32.54
C PRO A 494 10.86 0.92 32.97
N GLN A 495 10.44 -0.35 32.81
CA GLN A 495 11.23 -1.51 33.23
C GLN A 495 12.44 -1.68 32.33
N MET A 496 12.23 -1.60 31.00
CA MET A 496 13.30 -1.74 30.01
C MET A 496 14.36 -0.65 30.15
N TYR A 497 13.97 0.59 30.43
CA TYR A 497 14.90 1.67 30.70
C TYR A 497 15.79 1.36 31.91
N CYS A 498 15.20 0.98 33.04
CA CYS A 498 15.95 0.66 34.26
C CYS A 498 16.92 -0.51 34.06
N LEU A 499 16.47 -1.58 33.40
CA LEU A 499 17.30 -2.75 33.11
C LEU A 499 18.46 -2.41 32.15
N ALA A 500 18.21 -1.57 31.15
CA ALA A 500 19.25 -1.14 30.21
C ALA A 500 20.35 -0.32 30.92
N VAL A 501 19.97 0.61 31.80
CA VAL A 501 20.93 1.40 32.61
C VAL A 501 21.83 0.47 33.43
N VAL A 502 21.23 -0.48 34.15
CA VAL A 502 21.96 -1.45 34.99
C VAL A 502 22.90 -2.31 34.17
N GLU A 503 22.47 -2.76 32.99
CA GLU A 503 23.28 -3.59 32.10
C GLU A 503 24.47 -2.81 31.50
N VAL A 504 24.29 -1.53 31.17
CA VAL A 504 25.40 -0.66 30.73
C VAL A 504 26.44 -0.54 31.83
N VAL A 505 26.03 -0.27 33.08
CA VAL A 505 26.94 -0.19 34.22
C VAL A 505 27.68 -1.51 34.44
N ARG A 506 26.95 -2.64 34.40
CA ARG A 506 27.55 -3.98 34.55
C ARG A 506 28.63 -4.24 33.50
N ARG A 507 28.34 -3.95 32.23
CA ARG A 507 29.29 -4.15 31.12
C ARG A 507 30.51 -3.24 31.24
N LYS A 508 30.32 -1.98 31.62
CA LYS A 508 31.44 -1.05 31.87
C LYS A 508 32.34 -1.52 33.01
N MET A 509 31.76 -1.98 34.11
CA MET A 509 32.51 -2.57 35.22
C MET A 509 33.30 -3.79 34.77
N PHE A 510 32.69 -4.70 34.00
CA PHE A 510 33.38 -5.86 33.42
C PHE A 510 34.54 -5.43 32.50
N VAL A 511 34.30 -4.49 31.58
CA VAL A 511 35.32 -3.98 30.65
C VAL A 511 36.51 -3.38 31.39
N LYS A 512 36.27 -2.67 32.50
CA LYS A 512 37.34 -2.14 33.37
C LYS A 512 38.22 -3.26 33.90
N HIS A 513 37.64 -4.25 34.60
CA HIS A 513 38.39 -5.37 35.16
C HIS A 513 39.07 -6.23 34.09
N TYR A 514 38.39 -6.48 32.97
CA TYR A 514 38.96 -7.20 31.84
C TYR A 514 40.21 -6.48 31.28
N ARG A 515 40.16 -5.15 31.13
CA ARG A 515 41.30 -4.36 30.65
C ARG A 515 42.46 -4.34 31.64
N GLU A 516 42.19 -4.27 32.94
CA GLU A 516 43.20 -4.35 33.99
C GLU A 516 43.91 -5.72 33.93
N TRP A 517 43.14 -6.81 33.91
CA TRP A 517 43.66 -8.17 33.78
C TRP A 517 44.46 -8.37 32.49
N ALA A 518 43.87 -8.06 31.32
CA ALA A 518 44.54 -8.24 30.04
C ALA A 518 45.80 -7.35 29.93
N GLY A 519 45.75 -6.12 30.45
CA GLY A 519 46.87 -5.20 30.48
C GLY A 519 48.04 -5.75 31.29
N ALA A 520 47.78 -6.31 32.46
CA ALA A 520 48.80 -6.94 33.30
C ALA A 520 49.40 -8.19 32.62
N LEU A 521 48.54 -9.05 32.07
CA LEU A 521 48.96 -10.24 31.33
C LEU A 521 49.88 -9.89 30.14
N ILE A 522 49.55 -8.82 29.41
CA ILE A 522 50.34 -8.38 28.26
C ILE A 522 51.68 -7.80 28.69
N LYS A 523 51.71 -7.06 29.79
CA LYS A 523 52.95 -6.50 30.32
C LYS A 523 53.92 -7.62 30.64
N ASP A 524 53.50 -8.61 31.42
CA ASP A 524 54.36 -9.73 31.83
C ASP A 524 54.69 -10.64 30.64
N GLY A 525 53.72 -10.96 29.78
CA GLY A 525 53.93 -11.74 28.56
C GLY A 525 54.93 -11.08 27.60
N LYS A 526 54.85 -9.76 27.44
CA LYS A 526 55.83 -9.00 26.65
C LYS A 526 57.21 -9.01 27.30
N HIS A 527 57.31 -8.81 28.62
CA HIS A 527 58.59 -8.90 29.32
C HIS A 527 59.25 -10.27 29.17
N LEU A 528 58.49 -11.36 29.28
CA LEU A 528 58.99 -12.71 29.10
C LEU A 528 59.48 -12.94 27.66
N TYR A 529 58.67 -12.52 26.68
CA TYR A 529 59.00 -12.65 25.26
C TYR A 529 60.26 -11.86 24.89
N ASP A 530 60.33 -10.59 25.30
CA ASP A 530 61.46 -9.70 24.99
C ASP A 530 62.74 -10.17 25.70
N ALA A 531 62.64 -10.69 26.93
CA ALA A 531 63.78 -11.27 27.65
C ALA A 531 64.32 -12.52 26.93
N GLU A 532 63.46 -13.49 26.58
CA GLU A 532 63.87 -14.69 25.83
C GLU A 532 64.45 -14.32 24.46
N LYS A 533 63.83 -13.34 23.77
CA LYS A 533 64.33 -12.83 22.49
C LYS A 533 65.73 -12.23 22.65
N ALA A 534 65.96 -11.41 23.67
CA ALA A 534 67.26 -10.82 23.95
C ALA A 534 68.33 -11.88 24.27
N LYS A 535 67.97 -12.96 24.99
CA LYS A 535 68.88 -14.10 25.25
C LYS A 535 69.27 -14.80 23.95
N ARG A 536 68.30 -15.12 23.08
CA ARG A 536 68.56 -15.73 21.76
C ARG A 536 69.36 -14.81 20.83
N GLU A 537 69.09 -13.51 20.84
CA GLU A 537 69.86 -12.52 20.08
C GLU A 537 71.32 -12.45 20.56
N SER A 538 71.54 -12.46 21.87
CA SER A 538 72.88 -12.38 22.48
C SER A 538 73.70 -13.63 22.19
N PHE A 539 73.15 -14.82 22.40
CA PHE A 539 73.80 -16.08 22.03
C PHE A 539 73.97 -16.18 20.51
N GLY A 540 72.96 -15.79 19.74
CA GLY A 540 72.97 -15.79 18.28
C GLY A 540 74.14 -14.98 17.72
N LYS A 541 74.48 -13.82 18.31
CA LYS A 541 75.66 -13.02 17.93
C LYS A 541 76.97 -13.78 18.08
N LEU A 542 77.17 -14.51 19.19
CA LEU A 542 78.35 -15.37 19.40
C LEU A 542 78.37 -16.53 18.40
N PHE A 543 77.26 -17.25 18.31
CA PHE A 543 77.19 -18.51 17.58
C PHE A 543 77.11 -18.33 16.07
N ARG A 544 76.81 -17.11 15.57
CA ARG A 544 76.63 -16.81 14.14
C ARG A 544 77.80 -17.23 13.26
N LYS A 545 79.04 -17.14 13.78
CA LYS A 545 80.29 -17.49 13.08
C LYS A 545 80.83 -18.89 13.45
N SER A 546 80.15 -19.63 14.32
CA SER A 546 80.58 -20.96 14.74
C SER A 546 80.44 -21.97 13.59
N PHE A 547 81.47 -22.80 13.40
CA PHE A 547 81.43 -23.92 12.46
C PHE A 547 80.30 -24.93 12.78
N LEU A 548 79.88 -24.98 14.06
CA LEU A 548 78.88 -25.93 14.55
C LEU A 548 77.45 -25.60 14.11
N ARG A 549 77.16 -24.33 13.79
CA ARG A 549 75.80 -23.78 13.64
C ARG A 549 74.92 -24.57 12.67
N ASN A 550 75.39 -24.79 11.45
CA ASN A 550 74.58 -25.41 10.39
C ASN A 550 74.84 -26.92 10.21
N ARG A 551 75.75 -27.50 11.01
CA ARG A 551 76.16 -28.91 10.90
C ARG A 551 75.62 -29.78 12.03
N LEU A 552 75.62 -29.29 13.27
CA LEU A 552 75.22 -30.06 14.45
C LEU A 552 73.97 -29.53 15.16
N PHE A 553 73.70 -28.21 15.11
CA PHE A 553 72.60 -27.58 15.86
C PHE A 553 71.59 -26.86 14.96
N ARG A 554 70.96 -27.61 14.05
CA ARG A 554 69.89 -27.08 13.18
C ARG A 554 68.67 -26.67 14.02
N GLY A 555 68.11 -25.50 13.73
CA GLY A 555 66.90 -24.98 14.42
C GLY A 555 67.15 -23.98 15.55
N LEU A 556 68.41 -23.72 15.93
CA LEU A 556 68.74 -22.66 16.92
C LEU A 556 68.40 -21.23 16.44
N ASP A 557 68.13 -21.04 15.15
CA ASP A 557 67.66 -19.76 14.58
C ASP A 557 66.14 -19.56 14.70
N ALA A 558 65.40 -20.51 15.26
CA ALA A 558 63.95 -20.40 15.44
C ALA A 558 63.59 -19.37 16.52
N TRP A 559 62.51 -18.62 16.30
CA TRP A 559 62.00 -17.60 17.22
C TRP A 559 60.70 -18.07 17.91
N PRO A 560 60.48 -17.73 19.19
CA PRO A 560 59.18 -17.97 19.80
C PRO A 560 58.09 -17.14 19.08
N PRO A 561 56.88 -17.68 18.88
CA PRO A 561 55.75 -16.90 18.37
C PRO A 561 55.33 -15.85 19.41
N SER A 562 54.88 -14.68 18.95
CA SER A 562 54.35 -13.66 19.85
C SER A 562 52.99 -14.10 20.41
N PHE A 563 52.90 -14.27 21.73
CA PHE A 563 51.67 -14.59 22.45
C PHE A 563 51.49 -13.64 23.62
N CYS A 564 50.28 -13.09 23.81
CA CYS A 564 50.00 -12.10 24.85
C CYS A 564 50.97 -10.91 24.88
N THR A 565 51.41 -10.40 23.71
CA THR A 565 52.30 -9.23 23.63
C THR A 565 51.63 -7.96 23.09
N ARG A 566 50.36 -8.05 22.68
CA ARG A 566 49.58 -6.96 22.09
C ARG A 566 48.24 -6.81 22.80
N LYS A 567 47.75 -5.57 22.88
CA LYS A 567 46.44 -5.24 23.47
C LYS A 567 45.30 -5.96 22.75
N PRO A 568 44.28 -6.48 23.46
CA PRO A 568 43.10 -7.04 22.81
C PRO A 568 42.35 -5.93 22.05
N ARG A 569 41.55 -6.33 21.06
CA ARG A 569 40.64 -5.40 20.37
C ARG A 569 39.70 -4.76 21.39
N ARG A 570 39.41 -3.47 21.21
CA ARG A 570 38.40 -2.77 22.03
C ARG A 570 37.02 -3.31 21.67
N PHE A 571 36.17 -3.47 22.68
CA PHE A 571 34.75 -3.77 22.56
C PHE A 571 33.99 -2.87 23.53
N ASP A 572 32.68 -2.75 23.35
CA ASP A 572 31.78 -1.92 24.17
C ASP A 572 32.14 -0.42 24.17
N GLY A 573 32.77 0.05 23.09
CA GLY A 573 33.18 1.45 22.92
C GLY A 573 32.01 2.42 22.71
N GLU A 574 30.87 1.92 22.24
CA GLU A 574 29.65 2.69 21.94
C GLU A 574 28.64 2.70 23.11
N LEU A 575 28.97 2.06 24.24
CA LEU A 575 28.08 2.09 25.40
C LEU A 575 27.96 3.53 25.95
N PRO A 576 26.74 3.96 26.32
CA PRO A 576 26.56 5.30 26.88
C PRO A 576 27.37 5.52 28.15
N ASP A 577 27.70 6.78 28.42
CA ASP A 577 28.54 7.12 29.57
C ASP A 577 27.77 7.13 30.91
N ILE A 578 27.25 5.96 31.30
CA ILE A 578 26.53 5.78 32.57
C ILE A 578 27.50 5.27 33.63
N SER A 579 27.52 5.93 34.78
CA SER A 579 28.37 5.64 35.94
C SER A 579 27.61 4.92 37.07
N LEU A 580 28.35 4.41 38.07
CA LEU A 580 27.75 3.86 39.29
C LEU A 580 27.00 4.95 40.10
N SER A 581 27.48 6.19 40.07
CA SER A 581 26.79 7.33 40.69
C SER A 581 25.47 7.64 40.00
N ASP A 582 25.39 7.52 38.66
CA ASP A 582 24.12 7.71 37.93
C ASP A 582 23.10 6.63 38.28
N LEU A 583 23.57 5.39 38.46
CA LEU A 583 22.71 4.29 38.91
C LEU A 583 22.19 4.53 40.32
N GLN A 584 23.05 4.98 41.25
CA GLN A 584 22.65 5.33 42.62
C GLN A 584 21.68 6.53 42.64
N PHE A 585 21.92 7.53 41.79
CA PHE A 585 21.01 8.66 41.58
C PHE A 585 19.63 8.18 41.12
N LEU A 586 19.56 7.35 40.08
CA LEU A 586 18.28 6.80 39.65
C LEU A 586 17.63 5.97 40.76
N GLN A 587 18.40 5.19 41.52
CA GLN A 587 17.87 4.41 42.64
C GLN A 587 17.24 5.29 43.72
N SER A 588 17.75 6.50 43.98
CA SER A 588 17.19 7.41 45.00
C SER A 588 15.99 8.23 44.49
N PHE A 589 15.93 8.55 43.20
CA PHE A 589 14.90 9.43 42.64
C PHE A 589 13.76 8.71 41.90
N CYS A 590 13.98 7.49 41.41
CA CYS A 590 12.92 6.72 40.74
C CYS A 590 11.85 6.25 41.75
N PRO A 591 10.60 6.01 41.30
CA PRO A 591 9.53 5.57 42.17
C PRO A 591 9.67 4.08 42.58
N SER A 592 9.02 3.68 43.68
CA SER A 592 9.25 2.39 44.35
C SER A 592 8.92 1.17 43.49
N GLU A 593 8.09 1.32 42.46
CA GLU A 593 7.71 0.27 41.52
C GLU A 593 8.89 -0.21 40.66
N VAL A 594 9.85 0.68 40.33
CA VAL A 594 11.00 0.35 39.46
C VAL A 594 12.34 0.35 40.20
N GLN A 595 12.42 0.92 41.41
CA GLN A 595 13.62 0.88 42.26
C GLN A 595 14.23 -0.53 42.42
N PRO A 596 13.46 -1.63 42.58
CA PRO A 596 14.04 -2.96 42.70
C PRO A 596 14.85 -3.42 41.48
N LEU A 597 14.62 -2.81 40.31
CA LEU A 597 15.34 -3.11 39.08
C LEU A 597 16.70 -2.40 39.05
N LEU A 598 16.86 -1.26 39.74
CA LEU A 598 18.04 -0.40 39.74
C LEU A 598 19.07 -0.82 40.80
N ARG A 599 19.44 -2.09 40.83
CA ARG A 599 20.43 -2.62 41.78
C ARG A 599 21.82 -2.59 41.19
N VAL A 600 22.83 -2.38 42.04
CA VAL A 600 24.23 -2.54 41.66
C VAL A 600 24.45 -3.99 41.19
N PRO A 601 24.93 -4.21 39.96
CA PRO A 601 25.18 -5.54 39.44
C PRO A 601 26.23 -6.28 40.27
N ILE A 602 25.96 -7.54 40.60
CA ILE A 602 26.99 -8.43 41.14
C ILE A 602 27.88 -8.85 39.97
N LEU A 603 29.16 -8.49 40.03
CA LEU A 603 30.14 -8.94 39.06
C LEU A 603 30.58 -10.37 39.34
N CYS A 604 31.06 -11.06 38.31
CA CYS A 604 31.78 -12.32 38.49
C CYS A 604 33.01 -12.10 39.38
N ASP A 605 33.38 -13.11 40.15
CA ASP A 605 34.61 -13.08 40.93
C ASP A 605 35.82 -13.00 39.99
N PHE A 606 36.51 -11.86 40.01
CA PHE A 606 37.72 -11.61 39.24
C PHE A 606 38.99 -12.02 40.00
N GLU A 607 38.88 -12.46 41.25
CA GLU A 607 40.03 -12.92 42.05
C GLU A 607 40.86 -14.01 41.37
N PRO A 608 40.27 -15.03 40.69
CA PRO A 608 41.05 -16.01 39.95
C PRO A 608 41.93 -15.39 38.84
N LEU A 609 41.46 -14.31 38.21
CA LEU A 609 42.24 -13.58 37.20
C LEU A 609 43.40 -12.81 37.83
N HIS A 610 43.19 -12.21 39.01
CA HIS A 610 44.26 -11.53 39.74
C HIS A 610 45.33 -12.52 40.23
N GLN A 611 44.93 -13.69 40.75
CA GLN A 611 45.85 -14.75 41.14
C GLN A 611 46.67 -15.27 39.96
N HIS A 612 46.04 -15.44 38.79
CA HIS A 612 46.76 -15.80 37.57
C HIS A 612 47.81 -14.74 37.20
N VAL A 613 47.48 -13.45 37.25
CA VAL A 613 48.44 -12.37 37.00
C VAL A 613 49.61 -12.43 37.98
N LEU A 614 49.36 -12.63 39.28
CA LEU A 614 50.41 -12.75 40.29
C LEU A 614 51.34 -13.95 40.04
N ALA A 615 50.76 -15.11 39.68
CA ALA A 615 51.53 -16.30 39.36
C ALA A 615 52.44 -16.07 38.13
N LEU A 616 51.91 -15.46 37.08
CA LEU A 616 52.69 -15.12 35.89
C LEU A 616 53.80 -14.12 36.22
N HIS A 617 53.48 -13.06 36.97
CA HIS A 617 54.45 -12.05 37.35
C HIS A 617 55.64 -12.63 38.12
N ASN A 618 55.38 -13.55 39.06
CA ASN A 618 56.42 -14.27 39.79
C ASN A 618 57.26 -15.17 38.88
N LEU A 619 56.63 -15.84 37.90
CA LEU A 619 57.35 -16.63 36.90
C LEU A 619 58.26 -15.76 36.03
N VAL A 620 57.78 -14.59 35.58
CA VAL A 620 58.60 -13.65 34.79
C VAL A 620 59.80 -13.17 35.60
N LYS A 621 59.62 -12.83 36.88
CA LYS A 621 60.73 -12.48 37.77
C LYS A 621 61.75 -13.62 37.91
N ALA A 622 61.28 -14.84 38.12
CA ALA A 622 62.16 -16.01 38.21
C ALA A 622 62.93 -16.28 36.90
N ALA A 623 62.27 -16.13 35.75
CA ALA A 623 62.90 -16.28 34.44
C ALA A 623 63.95 -15.20 34.14
N GLN A 624 63.77 -14.00 34.71
CA GLN A 624 64.74 -12.91 34.63
C GLN A 624 65.90 -13.08 35.62
N SER A 625 65.69 -13.68 36.80
CA SER A 625 66.76 -13.90 37.77
C SER A 625 67.71 -15.05 37.39
N LEU A 626 67.27 -16.01 36.56
CA LEU A 626 68.06 -17.16 36.10
C LEU A 626 69.08 -16.81 34.98
N ASP A 627 69.64 -15.60 34.98
CA ASP A 627 70.42 -15.06 33.86
C ASP A 627 71.95 -15.21 33.98
N GLU A 628 72.42 -16.14 34.82
CA GLU A 628 73.86 -16.44 34.98
C GLU A 628 74.52 -16.84 33.66
N MET A 629 73.80 -17.55 32.78
CA MET A 629 74.30 -17.96 31.47
C MET A 629 74.44 -16.77 30.50
N SER A 630 73.49 -15.82 30.52
CA SER A 630 73.56 -14.62 29.67
C SER A 630 74.65 -13.66 30.16
N GLN A 631 74.88 -13.58 31.47
CA GLN A 631 76.01 -12.83 32.03
C GLN A 631 77.35 -13.43 31.57
N THR A 632 77.51 -14.75 31.70
CA THR A 632 78.72 -15.48 31.23
C THR A 632 78.96 -15.28 29.73
N ILE A 633 77.89 -15.34 28.91
CA ILE A 633 77.93 -15.07 27.46
C ILE A 633 78.33 -13.61 27.17
N THR A 634 77.83 -12.66 27.95
CA THR A 634 78.14 -11.24 27.80
C THR A 634 79.58 -10.93 28.20
N ASP A 635 80.08 -11.57 29.25
CA ASP A 635 81.45 -11.48 29.71
C ASP A 635 82.41 -12.04 28.64
N LEU A 636 82.11 -13.22 28.08
CA LEU A 636 82.87 -13.80 26.95
C LEU A 636 82.87 -12.89 25.70
N LEU A 637 81.75 -12.24 25.38
CA LEU A 637 81.66 -11.27 24.30
C LEU A 637 82.52 -10.01 24.55
N ASN A 638 82.57 -9.55 25.79
CA ASN A 638 83.38 -8.41 26.20
C ASN A 638 84.88 -8.76 26.21
N GLU A 639 85.24 -9.94 26.71
CA GLU A 639 86.61 -10.47 26.66
C GLU A 639 87.11 -10.59 25.22
N GLN A 640 86.32 -11.14 24.30
CA GLN A 640 86.69 -11.18 22.88
C GLN A 640 86.91 -9.79 22.27
N LYS A 641 86.10 -8.79 22.65
CA LYS A 641 86.31 -7.41 22.19
C LYS A 641 87.60 -6.80 22.77
N VAL A 642 87.91 -7.07 24.03
CA VAL A 642 89.11 -6.57 24.71
C VAL A 642 90.36 -7.24 24.14
N GLU A 643 90.36 -8.56 23.92
CA GLU A 643 91.45 -9.27 23.27
C GLU A 643 91.70 -8.76 21.84
N LEU A 644 90.66 -8.57 21.03
CA LEU A 644 90.79 -7.99 19.69
C LEU A 644 91.37 -6.57 19.72
N SER A 645 90.98 -5.76 20.72
CA SER A 645 91.54 -4.43 20.93
C SER A 645 93.02 -4.49 21.32
N TYR A 646 93.39 -5.38 22.24
CA TYR A 646 94.77 -5.60 22.68
C TYR A 646 95.67 -6.14 21.57
N ILE A 647 95.18 -7.11 20.78
CA ILE A 647 95.91 -7.64 19.61
C ILE A 647 96.10 -6.54 18.57
N CYS A 648 95.08 -5.73 18.28
CA CYS A 648 95.23 -4.56 17.40
C CYS A 648 96.25 -3.55 17.94
N HIS A 649 96.30 -3.34 19.26
CA HIS A 649 97.27 -2.45 19.90
C HIS A 649 98.69 -3.02 19.87
N PHE A 650 98.86 -4.31 20.15
CA PHE A 650 100.14 -5.02 20.12
C PHE A 650 100.69 -5.15 18.71
N VAL A 651 99.85 -5.43 17.71
CA VAL A 651 100.25 -5.43 16.28
C VAL A 651 100.63 -4.01 15.83
N LYS A 652 99.96 -2.97 16.32
CA LYS A 652 100.40 -1.58 16.12
C LYS A 652 101.77 -1.32 16.75
N GLU A 653 102.00 -1.72 18.00
CA GLU A 653 103.30 -1.52 18.68
C GLU A 653 104.44 -2.33 18.04
N GLN A 654 104.19 -3.57 17.62
CA GLN A 654 105.17 -4.40 16.91
C GLN A 654 105.50 -3.83 15.54
N ASN A 655 104.51 -3.32 14.78
CA ASN A 655 104.77 -2.60 13.53
C ASN A 655 105.55 -1.30 13.75
N ILE A 656 105.34 -0.58 14.87
CA ILE A 656 106.13 0.62 15.19
C ILE A 656 107.58 0.25 15.54
N ARG A 657 107.82 -0.87 16.25
CA ARG A 657 109.18 -1.36 16.56
C ARG A 657 109.92 -1.91 15.34
N LEU A 658 109.22 -2.53 14.38
CA LEU A 658 109.79 -2.99 13.12
C LEU A 658 110.14 -1.87 12.13
N CYS A 659 109.62 -0.65 12.33
CA CYS A 659 110.00 0.54 11.55
C CYS A 659 111.13 1.39 12.22
N SER A 660 111.66 0.95 13.37
CA SER A 660 112.71 1.67 14.14
C SER A 660 114.08 0.96 14.12
N ILE A 661 114.23 -0.06 13.27
CA ILE A 661 115.48 -0.69 12.81
C ILE A 661 115.48 -0.52 11.29
#